data_AF-A0A517PEZ5-F1
#
_entry.id   AF-A0A517PEZ5-F1
#
_cell.length_a   1.000
_cell.length_b   1.000
_cell.length_c   1.000
_cell.angle_alpha   90.00
_cell.angle_beta   90.00
_cell.angle_gamma   90.00
#
_symmetry.space_group_name_H-M   'P 1'
#
loop_
_entity.id
_entity.type
_entity.pdbx_description
1 polymer ?
#
loop_
_entity_poly.entity_id
_entity_poly.type
_entity_poly.pdbx_seq_one_letter_code
_entity_poly.pdbx_strand_id
1 'polypeptide(L)'
;MFVRRAAVVLALTAPLWLASPEPADAGPAPETPPDPALEAQAERAWAVVWDRFFIEETETFADYLSSYEPGRELAHLPTAAEVRRQFPNPCGYGTGMEDGMILGGALLSAIVDRHAVTGDDDLREPAATVFRGVRRCATVHGVPGFFARNVCREDGESVYLNSSRDQYTHGVHGLWQYLRSPLADDETKAQIRPLLAAAADRMIAFATPENGYDFGRADGQRCPLGICRMWEVQAHEAARLPMIYAAAWDATGEEKYRTLWRQYVAEAVRQSREPAEHTPVYALLQMQCSLELLGELEPDPALKSEIDAVLRHVAGMAESRGKHAFDRLFGKSAAERAMLGPDWRTVDEWIVQGGYDVPQWGPYRDVWHVTREAGEAALIPLMTDRATLPDAQQARLRTLILKTDYDRTSSCGVVYHLAAYWKARRTGILRAAPGPVGGDDRDAAGGPMVVDADFEGASVRVLAIDEEARRVDFTPGGDPTRGWPCWWSFRLAGLTPGEPITLRLRGSDAVVGTAKPLAASWAMPTRATYSDDGAIWRHTEAGRREGEWMIYSVTPEGDSVQVAWGPPYTPTDAANWVRAMGERSPHATATELCQSGEGRAVPMLHVREGDLPNERRFGVWVQARQHAWESGSSWVAQGFGEWLLSDDADAAWLRRHAEVFLVPVMDVDNVATGNGGKNALPHDHNRDWSDNARWKEVIAARRKIAGLIREERMDVFLDLHNPGPGDQTFFYVLPAEYLQAPAVDLRDQFVERTYARLQRPGAAIPASGKTKATGPDYHPLWRQMSATWVNLHGNPHTVSLCLETAWNTPGSTTVGYRAVGADLAAAAAAYLRERPARP
;
A
#
# COMPACT_ATOMS: atom_id res chain seq x y z
N MET A 1 52.16 51.54 19.92
CA MET A 1 53.55 51.28 20.33
C MET A 1 53.49 50.57 21.68
N PHE A 2 54.05 49.34 21.75
CA PHE A 2 54.84 48.76 22.86
C PHE A 2 54.46 49.15 24.32
N VAL A 3 54.29 48.24 25.29
CA VAL A 3 55.18 47.13 25.70
C VAL A 3 54.45 46.11 26.62
N ARG A 4 54.77 44.83 26.37
CA ARG A 4 54.80 43.60 27.21
C ARG A 4 54.25 43.56 28.67
N ARG A 5 53.42 42.51 28.86
CA ARG A 5 53.49 41.38 29.84
C ARG A 5 54.04 41.63 31.26
N ALA A 6 53.22 41.30 32.28
CA ALA A 6 53.44 40.20 33.23
C ALA A 6 52.18 39.95 34.08
N ALA A 7 51.97 38.70 34.46
CA ALA A 7 50.78 38.17 35.12
C ALA A 7 50.66 38.55 36.60
N VAL A 8 49.42 38.72 37.08
CA VAL A 8 48.98 38.37 38.45
C VAL A 8 47.53 37.86 38.38
N VAL A 9 47.32 36.79 39.13
CA VAL A 9 46.08 36.05 39.42
C VAL A 9 44.90 36.94 39.77
N LEU A 10 43.74 36.69 39.15
CA LEU A 10 42.43 37.01 39.73
C LEU A 10 41.41 35.92 39.38
N ALA A 11 40.79 35.38 40.42
CA ALA A 11 39.67 34.46 40.34
C ALA A 11 38.48 35.14 39.63
N LEU A 12 37.93 34.46 38.62
CA LEU A 12 36.58 34.73 38.13
C LEU A 12 35.85 33.39 38.00
N THR A 13 34.82 33.29 38.82
CA THR A 13 33.79 32.27 38.92
C THR A 13 33.35 31.70 37.58
N ALA A 14 33.54 30.39 37.39
CA ALA A 14 32.80 29.64 36.38
C ALA A 14 31.30 29.73 36.71
N PRO A 15 30.41 29.99 35.74
CA PRO A 15 28.99 29.86 35.99
C PRO A 15 28.72 28.36 36.20
N LEU A 16 28.27 28.00 37.41
CA LEU A 16 27.56 26.75 37.63
C LEU A 16 26.40 26.72 36.62
N TRP A 17 26.55 25.92 35.56
CA TRP A 17 25.39 25.43 34.85
C TRP A 17 24.72 24.45 35.82
N LEU A 18 23.69 24.96 36.52
CA LEU A 18 22.71 24.14 37.20
C LEU A 18 22.27 23.07 36.19
N ALA A 19 22.49 21.81 36.55
CA ALA A 19 21.87 20.69 35.89
C ALA A 19 20.38 21.03 35.73
N SER A 20 19.91 21.09 34.49
CA SER A 20 18.48 21.15 34.22
C SER A 20 17.82 20.02 35.00
N PRO A 21 16.66 20.26 35.64
CA PRO A 21 15.94 19.20 36.32
C PRO A 21 15.72 18.07 35.31
N GLU A 22 15.97 16.84 35.73
CA GLU A 22 15.57 15.64 34.99
C GLU A 22 14.13 15.86 34.48
N PRO A 23 13.82 15.54 33.20
CA PRO A 23 12.44 15.56 32.76
C PRO A 23 11.66 14.69 33.73
N ALA A 24 10.64 15.28 34.35
CA ALA A 24 9.76 14.58 35.26
C ALA A 24 9.27 13.31 34.55
N ASP A 25 9.74 12.18 35.06
CA ASP A 25 9.34 10.85 34.64
C ASP A 25 7.80 10.80 34.73
N ALA A 26 7.14 10.85 33.56
CA ALA A 26 5.75 10.47 33.48
C ALA A 26 5.77 8.97 33.79
N GLY A 27 5.63 8.64 35.09
CA GLY A 27 5.61 7.25 35.55
C GLY A 27 4.72 6.39 34.67
N PRO A 28 5.03 5.10 34.50
CA PRO A 28 4.43 4.25 33.48
C PRO A 28 2.92 4.41 33.52
N ALA A 29 2.34 4.84 32.40
CA ALA A 29 0.90 4.90 32.24
C ALA A 29 0.32 3.53 32.61
N PRO A 30 -0.78 3.46 33.38
CA PRO A 30 -1.32 2.19 33.85
C PRO A 30 -1.50 1.22 32.68
N GLU A 31 -0.90 0.05 32.82
CA GLU A 31 -0.86 -1.00 31.82
C GLU A 31 -2.29 -1.33 31.37
N THR A 32 -2.61 -1.01 30.12
CA THR A 32 -3.83 -1.52 29.50
C THR A 32 -3.53 -2.95 29.08
N PRO A 33 -4.31 -3.95 29.53
CA PRO A 33 -4.05 -5.34 29.17
C PRO A 33 -4.04 -5.48 27.64
N PRO A 34 -3.20 -6.35 27.07
CA PRO A 34 -3.13 -6.53 25.62
C PRO A 34 -4.38 -7.20 25.05
N ASP A 35 -4.60 -7.01 23.74
CA ASP A 35 -5.45 -7.92 22.97
C ASP A 35 -4.79 -9.32 22.99
N PRO A 36 -5.42 -10.33 23.64
CA PRO A 36 -4.77 -11.62 23.85
C PRO A 36 -4.42 -12.36 22.55
N ALA A 37 -5.16 -12.11 21.47
CA ALA A 37 -4.89 -12.75 20.18
C ALA A 37 -3.65 -12.15 19.50
N LEU A 38 -3.49 -10.83 19.60
CA LEU A 38 -2.31 -10.14 19.09
C LEU A 38 -1.06 -10.49 19.91
N GLU A 39 -1.17 -10.49 21.23
CA GLU A 39 -0.08 -10.90 22.11
C GLU A 39 0.33 -12.34 21.84
N ALA A 40 -0.62 -13.28 21.74
CA ALA A 40 -0.29 -14.67 21.42
C ALA A 40 0.43 -14.82 20.06
N GLN A 41 0.09 -14.00 19.06
CA GLN A 41 0.82 -13.99 17.79
C GLN A 41 2.20 -13.32 17.91
N ALA A 42 2.33 -12.26 18.69
CA ALA A 42 3.62 -11.62 18.96
C ALA A 42 4.56 -12.57 19.70
N GLU A 43 4.08 -13.31 20.70
CA GLU A 43 4.90 -14.33 21.39
C GLU A 43 5.25 -15.51 20.48
N ARG A 44 4.36 -15.91 19.55
CA ARG A 44 4.71 -16.89 18.50
C ARG A 44 5.80 -16.37 17.57
N ALA A 45 5.69 -15.12 17.11
CA ALA A 45 6.70 -14.48 16.28
C ALA A 45 8.05 -14.39 17.02
N TRP A 46 8.03 -14.04 18.31
CA TRP A 46 9.19 -14.03 19.19
C TRP A 46 9.84 -15.41 19.26
N ALA A 47 9.07 -16.45 19.59
CA ALA A 47 9.56 -17.83 19.62
C ALA A 47 10.19 -18.24 18.29
N VAL A 48 9.55 -17.96 17.15
CA VAL A 48 10.08 -18.29 15.82
C VAL A 48 11.42 -17.58 15.53
N VAL A 49 11.57 -16.31 15.91
CA VAL A 49 12.85 -15.59 15.76
C VAL A 49 13.97 -16.29 16.53
N TRP A 50 13.73 -16.67 17.78
CA TRP A 50 14.73 -17.32 18.64
C TRP A 50 14.96 -18.80 18.33
N ASP A 51 13.93 -19.53 17.93
CA ASP A 51 14.02 -20.97 17.70
C ASP A 51 14.58 -21.32 16.32
N ARG A 52 14.42 -20.42 15.32
CA ARG A 52 14.69 -20.75 13.91
C ARG A 52 15.67 -19.83 13.21
N PHE A 53 15.69 -18.54 13.54
CA PHE A 53 16.58 -17.57 12.89
C PHE A 53 17.85 -17.29 13.69
N PHE A 54 17.82 -17.51 15.00
CA PHE A 54 18.96 -17.32 15.88
C PHE A 54 20.04 -18.39 15.63
N ILE A 55 21.29 -17.93 15.60
CA ILE A 55 22.48 -18.76 15.44
C ILE A 55 23.19 -18.80 16.79
N GLU A 56 22.96 -19.87 17.56
CA GLU A 56 23.44 -20.02 18.93
C GLU A 56 24.96 -19.86 19.05
N GLU A 57 25.72 -20.40 18.09
CA GLU A 57 27.19 -20.42 18.15
C GLU A 57 27.83 -19.01 18.05
N THR A 58 27.14 -18.08 17.39
CA THR A 58 27.61 -16.70 17.16
C THR A 58 26.77 -15.65 17.85
N GLU A 59 25.61 -16.04 18.38
CA GLU A 59 24.57 -15.18 18.95
C GLU A 59 24.04 -14.14 17.95
N THR A 60 24.05 -14.48 16.67
CA THR A 60 23.56 -13.63 15.57
C THR A 60 22.31 -14.21 14.92
N PHE A 61 21.79 -13.58 13.87
CA PHE A 61 20.56 -13.99 13.20
C PHE A 61 20.81 -14.23 11.71
N ALA A 62 20.11 -15.20 11.13
CA ALA A 62 20.11 -15.49 9.71
C ALA A 62 18.99 -14.75 8.95
N ASP A 63 19.19 -14.55 7.65
CA ASP A 63 18.25 -13.78 6.83
C ASP A 63 17.01 -14.60 6.42
N TYR A 64 17.13 -15.92 6.31
CA TYR A 64 16.04 -16.80 5.89
C TYR A 64 16.19 -18.25 6.39
N LEU A 65 15.11 -19.03 6.28
CA LEU A 65 15.09 -20.48 6.56
C LEU A 65 15.08 -21.29 5.25
N SER A 66 15.93 -22.31 5.17
CA SER A 66 15.96 -23.29 4.07
C SER A 66 15.19 -24.58 4.37
N SER A 67 14.74 -24.77 5.61
CA SER A 67 13.92 -25.91 6.03
C SER A 67 12.98 -25.53 7.17
N TYR A 68 11.88 -26.27 7.31
CA TYR A 68 11.05 -26.28 8.53
C TYR A 68 11.29 -27.56 9.37
N GLU A 69 12.19 -28.44 8.93
CA GLU A 69 12.59 -29.62 9.71
C GLU A 69 13.47 -29.18 10.89
N PRO A 70 13.15 -29.60 12.14
CA PRO A 70 13.94 -29.25 13.31
C PRO A 70 15.43 -29.57 13.15
N GLY A 71 16.28 -28.57 13.37
CA GLY A 71 17.74 -28.66 13.27
C GLY A 71 18.31 -28.52 11.86
N ARG A 72 17.47 -28.23 10.85
CA ARG A 72 17.89 -28.02 9.45
C ARG A 72 17.51 -26.66 8.88
N GLU A 73 16.90 -25.80 9.70
CA GLU A 73 16.38 -24.49 9.32
C GLU A 73 17.45 -23.64 8.63
N LEU A 74 18.67 -23.67 9.17
CA LEU A 74 19.82 -22.87 8.73
C LEU A 74 20.91 -23.70 8.05
N ALA A 75 20.57 -24.87 7.50
CA ALA A 75 21.55 -25.79 6.89
C ALA A 75 22.26 -25.21 5.65
N HIS A 76 21.68 -24.19 5.01
CA HIS A 76 22.25 -23.51 3.85
C HIS A 76 23.43 -22.58 4.20
N LEU A 77 23.62 -22.21 5.47
CA LEU A 77 24.62 -21.22 5.85
C LEU A 77 26.03 -21.60 5.36
N PRO A 78 26.88 -20.61 4.99
CA PRO A 78 28.25 -20.84 4.56
C PRO A 78 29.11 -21.59 5.58
N THR A 79 29.96 -22.48 5.06
CA THR A 79 31.04 -23.09 5.83
C THR A 79 32.15 -22.07 6.13
N ALA A 80 32.96 -22.33 7.14
CA ALA A 80 34.11 -21.53 7.50
C ALA A 80 35.11 -21.40 6.32
N ALA A 81 35.27 -22.47 5.54
CA ALA A 81 36.11 -22.46 4.34
C ALA A 81 35.57 -21.51 3.26
N GLU A 82 34.25 -21.44 3.08
CA GLU A 82 33.58 -20.54 2.13
C GLU A 82 33.69 -19.07 2.53
N VAL A 83 33.46 -18.76 3.82
CA VAL A 83 33.58 -17.40 4.32
C VAL A 83 35.02 -16.91 4.24
N ARG A 84 36.01 -17.72 4.64
CA ARG A 84 37.43 -17.33 4.54
C ARG A 84 37.88 -17.01 3.12
N ARG A 85 37.39 -17.75 2.12
CA ARG A 85 37.67 -17.49 0.71
C ARG A 85 36.79 -16.39 0.10
N GLN A 86 35.92 -15.75 0.89
CA GLN A 86 34.97 -14.71 0.46
C GLN A 86 34.02 -15.19 -0.64
N PHE A 87 33.62 -16.46 -0.60
CA PHE A 87 32.71 -17.08 -1.56
C PHE A 87 31.30 -17.19 -0.98
N PRO A 88 30.23 -16.86 -1.73
CA PRO A 88 30.22 -16.54 -3.16
C PRO A 88 30.74 -15.15 -3.51
N ASN A 89 30.67 -14.21 -2.56
CA ASN A 89 31.15 -12.85 -2.75
C ASN A 89 31.57 -12.20 -1.41
N PRO A 90 32.34 -11.10 -1.45
CA PRO A 90 32.81 -10.42 -0.24
C PRO A 90 31.74 -9.75 0.64
N CYS A 91 30.47 -9.75 0.23
CA CYS A 91 29.35 -9.29 1.07
C CYS A 91 28.58 -10.45 1.73
N GLY A 92 28.81 -11.70 1.30
CA GLY A 92 27.93 -12.82 1.65
C GLY A 92 26.54 -12.75 0.99
N TYR A 93 26.36 -11.94 -0.06
CA TYR A 93 25.06 -11.80 -0.73
C TYR A 93 24.56 -13.14 -1.26
N GLY A 94 23.28 -13.40 -1.02
CA GLY A 94 22.53 -14.59 -1.30
C GLY A 94 22.72 -15.76 -0.31
N THR A 95 23.53 -15.62 0.75
CA THR A 95 23.93 -16.76 1.60
C THR A 95 23.16 -16.94 2.90
N GLY A 96 22.32 -15.97 3.29
CA GLY A 96 21.66 -15.96 4.60
C GLY A 96 22.49 -15.35 5.73
N MET A 97 23.69 -14.81 5.42
CA MET A 97 24.59 -14.10 6.35
C MET A 97 24.68 -12.58 6.07
N GLU A 98 23.72 -11.99 5.35
CA GLU A 98 23.82 -10.62 4.83
C GLU A 98 23.45 -9.56 5.86
N ASP A 99 22.53 -9.89 6.77
CA ASP A 99 21.80 -8.93 7.59
C ASP A 99 21.93 -9.17 9.10
N GLY A 100 22.84 -10.02 9.57
CA GLY A 100 22.99 -10.34 11.00
C GLY A 100 23.11 -9.11 11.93
N MET A 101 23.92 -8.11 11.55
CA MET A 101 24.06 -6.85 12.27
C MET A 101 22.81 -5.96 12.13
N ILE A 102 22.14 -5.98 10.98
CA ILE A 102 20.86 -5.29 10.78
C ILE A 102 19.77 -5.86 11.70
N LEU A 103 19.61 -7.18 11.69
CA LEU A 103 18.62 -7.89 12.48
C LEU A 103 18.91 -7.76 13.98
N GLY A 104 20.17 -7.88 14.39
CA GLY A 104 20.58 -7.66 15.78
C GLY A 104 20.27 -6.23 16.26
N GLY A 105 20.58 -5.21 15.45
CA GLY A 105 20.24 -3.82 15.77
C GLY A 105 18.74 -3.57 15.87
N ALA A 106 17.96 -4.10 14.92
CA ALA A 106 16.50 -3.98 14.92
C ALA A 106 15.85 -4.71 16.11
N LEU A 107 16.33 -5.91 16.46
CA LEU A 107 15.81 -6.69 17.58
C LEU A 107 16.18 -6.07 18.92
N LEU A 108 17.37 -5.48 19.08
CA LEU A 108 17.71 -4.68 20.27
C LEU A 108 16.70 -3.55 20.48
N SER A 109 16.37 -2.81 19.42
CA SER A 109 15.36 -1.74 19.50
C SER A 109 13.98 -2.29 19.89
N ALA A 110 13.55 -3.41 19.29
CA ALA A 110 12.28 -4.06 19.63
C ALA A 110 12.23 -4.56 21.09
N ILE A 111 13.35 -5.08 21.62
CA ILE A 111 13.45 -5.53 23.02
C ILE A 111 13.36 -4.33 23.98
N VAL A 112 14.03 -3.22 23.65
CA VAL A 112 13.93 -1.98 24.43
C VAL A 112 12.50 -1.46 24.45
N ASP A 113 11.80 -1.48 23.30
CA ASP A 113 10.38 -1.12 23.23
C ASP A 113 9.50 -2.08 24.04
N ARG A 114 9.73 -3.39 23.96
CA ARG A 114 9.02 -4.40 24.75
C ARG A 114 9.20 -4.17 26.25
N HIS A 115 10.43 -3.93 26.70
CA HIS A 115 10.70 -3.63 28.11
C HIS A 115 10.04 -2.31 28.54
N ALA A 116 10.08 -1.26 27.70
CA ALA A 116 9.41 -0.01 28.02
C ALA A 116 7.89 -0.17 28.18
N VAL A 117 7.28 -1.16 27.51
CA VAL A 117 5.85 -1.48 27.62
C VAL A 117 5.55 -2.37 28.82
N THR A 118 6.38 -3.37 29.10
CA THR A 118 6.07 -4.47 30.03
C THR A 118 6.75 -4.36 31.39
N GLY A 119 7.88 -3.64 31.47
CA GLY A 119 8.75 -3.65 32.66
C GLY A 119 9.37 -5.02 32.96
N ASP A 120 9.36 -5.95 32.00
CA ASP A 120 9.85 -7.31 32.19
C ASP A 120 11.39 -7.37 32.24
N ASP A 121 11.93 -7.52 33.46
CA ASP A 121 13.36 -7.62 33.70
C ASP A 121 13.99 -8.90 33.11
N ASP A 122 13.20 -9.94 32.77
CA ASP A 122 13.73 -11.15 32.11
C ASP A 122 14.25 -10.84 30.70
N LEU A 123 13.86 -9.70 30.12
CA LEU A 123 14.37 -9.21 28.83
C LEU A 123 15.84 -8.76 28.87
N ARG A 124 16.47 -8.69 30.06
CA ARG A 124 17.90 -8.39 30.19
C ARG A 124 18.76 -9.43 29.49
N GLU A 125 18.46 -10.72 29.64
CA GLU A 125 19.27 -11.78 29.01
C GLU A 125 19.10 -11.84 27.49
N PRO A 126 17.88 -11.78 26.92
CA PRO A 126 17.70 -11.60 25.48
C PRO A 126 18.45 -10.37 24.94
N ALA A 127 18.34 -9.21 25.59
CA ALA A 127 19.06 -8.00 25.16
C ALA A 127 20.59 -8.19 25.21
N ALA A 128 21.11 -8.77 26.29
CA ALA A 128 22.52 -9.07 26.44
C ALA A 128 22.99 -10.07 25.36
N THR A 129 22.19 -11.09 25.04
CA THR A 129 22.47 -12.08 24.00
C THR A 129 22.60 -11.42 22.63
N VAL A 130 21.61 -10.61 22.22
CA VAL A 130 21.68 -9.88 20.95
C VAL A 130 22.88 -8.92 20.93
N PHE A 131 23.14 -8.24 22.04
CA PHE A 131 24.31 -7.36 22.16
C PHE A 131 25.63 -8.12 21.99
N ARG A 132 25.78 -9.32 22.56
CA ARG A 132 26.99 -10.13 22.39
C ARG A 132 27.22 -10.50 20.92
N GLY A 133 26.16 -10.84 20.18
CA GLY A 133 26.22 -11.06 18.73
C GLY A 133 26.61 -9.81 17.93
N VAL A 134 25.95 -8.67 18.19
CA VAL A 134 26.28 -7.37 17.57
C VAL A 134 27.74 -6.98 17.86
N ARG A 135 28.18 -7.12 19.11
CA ARG A 135 29.57 -6.88 19.52
C ARG A 135 30.52 -7.83 18.80
N ARG A 136 30.17 -9.11 18.65
CA ARG A 136 30.99 -10.09 17.93
C ARG A 136 31.17 -9.67 16.47
N CYS A 137 30.09 -9.30 15.77
CA CYS A 137 30.15 -8.76 14.41
C CYS A 137 31.07 -7.52 14.29
N ALA A 138 31.20 -6.72 15.34
CA ALA A 138 32.04 -5.52 15.35
C ALA A 138 33.51 -5.75 15.78
N THR A 139 33.84 -6.92 16.35
CA THR A 139 35.12 -7.10 17.06
C THR A 139 35.89 -8.36 16.67
N VAL A 140 35.22 -9.44 16.26
CA VAL A 140 35.86 -10.75 16.11
C VAL A 140 36.95 -10.79 15.04
N HIS A 141 36.80 -9.99 13.99
CA HIS A 141 37.76 -9.86 12.89
C HIS A 141 38.95 -8.94 13.22
N GLY A 142 38.97 -8.28 14.39
CA GLY A 142 40.10 -7.46 14.85
C GLY A 142 40.32 -6.13 14.12
N VAL A 143 39.31 -5.60 13.42
CA VAL A 143 39.41 -4.32 12.67
C VAL A 143 38.58 -3.25 13.39
N PRO A 144 39.21 -2.30 14.13
CA PRO A 144 38.48 -1.32 14.91
C PRO A 144 37.47 -0.52 14.07
N GLY A 145 36.24 -0.42 14.58
CA GLY A 145 35.16 0.36 13.99
C GLY A 145 34.55 -0.24 12.73
N PHE A 146 34.99 -1.42 12.27
CA PHE A 146 34.35 -2.14 11.17
C PHE A 146 33.18 -2.98 11.69
N PHE A 147 31.97 -2.75 11.19
CA PHE A 147 30.80 -3.54 11.55
C PHE A 147 30.58 -4.60 10.47
N ALA A 148 30.96 -5.85 10.72
CA ALA A 148 30.69 -6.94 9.81
C ALA A 148 29.19 -7.26 9.73
N ARG A 149 28.77 -7.84 8.61
CA ARG A 149 27.37 -8.23 8.37
C ARG A 149 26.91 -9.35 9.29
N ASN A 150 27.73 -10.38 9.42
CA ASN A 150 27.48 -11.54 10.28
C ASN A 150 28.80 -12.28 10.55
N VAL A 151 28.77 -13.27 11.43
CA VAL A 151 29.90 -14.12 11.81
C VAL A 151 29.60 -15.56 11.42
N CYS A 152 30.59 -16.27 10.87
CA CYS A 152 30.43 -17.64 10.42
C CYS A 152 30.09 -18.55 11.61
N ARG A 153 28.98 -19.28 11.50
CA ARG A 153 28.51 -20.23 12.50
C ARG A 153 29.54 -21.32 12.82
N GLU A 154 30.23 -21.84 11.81
CA GLU A 154 31.07 -23.03 11.95
C GLU A 154 32.36 -22.79 12.76
N ASP A 155 32.96 -21.60 12.65
CA ASP A 155 34.19 -21.26 13.38
C ASP A 155 34.05 -20.13 14.40
N GLY A 156 32.92 -19.41 14.38
CA GLY A 156 32.65 -18.30 15.29
C GLY A 156 33.58 -17.10 15.13
N GLU A 157 34.37 -17.04 14.04
CA GLU A 157 35.46 -16.07 13.83
C GLU A 157 35.43 -15.42 12.44
N SER A 158 35.19 -16.20 11.38
CA SER A 158 35.28 -15.71 10.00
C SER A 158 34.14 -14.78 9.64
N VAL A 159 34.45 -13.72 8.89
CA VAL A 159 33.46 -12.75 8.38
C VAL A 159 33.68 -12.47 6.89
N TYR A 160 32.62 -12.03 6.22
CA TYR A 160 32.73 -11.39 4.91
C TYR A 160 33.29 -9.97 5.08
N LEU A 161 34.29 -9.63 4.28
CA LEU A 161 35.11 -8.43 4.51
C LEU A 161 34.46 -7.12 4.05
N ASN A 162 33.30 -7.16 3.38
CA ASN A 162 32.60 -5.98 2.86
C ASN A 162 31.29 -5.73 3.61
N SER A 163 31.20 -4.58 4.27
CA SER A 163 30.00 -4.14 4.98
C SER A 163 29.10 -3.27 4.09
N SER A 164 28.11 -2.62 4.69
CA SER A 164 27.37 -1.51 4.09
C SER A 164 27.01 -0.49 5.15
N ARG A 165 26.71 0.73 4.69
CA ARG A 165 26.10 1.79 5.51
C ARG A 165 24.84 1.33 6.26
N ASP A 166 24.14 0.31 5.77
CA ASP A 166 22.92 -0.24 6.40
C ASP A 166 23.22 -0.97 7.71
N GLN A 167 24.34 -1.71 7.73
CA GLN A 167 24.84 -2.39 8.92
C GLN A 167 25.17 -1.37 10.02
N TYR A 168 25.78 -0.24 9.64
CA TYR A 168 26.04 0.86 10.57
C TYR A 168 24.76 1.52 11.05
N THR A 169 23.77 1.74 10.18
CA THR A 169 22.51 2.38 10.58
C THR A 169 21.82 1.61 11.69
N HIS A 170 21.54 0.32 11.48
CA HIS A 170 20.84 -0.49 12.48
C HIS A 170 21.74 -0.85 13.67
N GLY A 171 23.01 -1.17 13.44
CA GLY A 171 23.95 -1.50 14.52
C GLY A 171 24.14 -0.33 15.49
N VAL A 172 24.35 0.88 14.98
CA VAL A 172 24.51 2.09 15.81
C VAL A 172 23.20 2.48 16.49
N HIS A 173 22.08 2.45 15.78
CA HIS A 173 20.77 2.79 16.35
C HIS A 173 20.36 1.82 17.48
N GLY A 174 20.51 0.51 17.28
CA GLY A 174 20.22 -0.50 18.29
C GLY A 174 21.14 -0.42 19.51
N LEU A 175 22.45 -0.24 19.31
CA LEU A 175 23.41 -0.03 20.40
C LEU A 175 23.10 1.24 21.19
N TRP A 176 22.76 2.33 20.51
CA TRP A 176 22.41 3.60 21.15
C TRP A 176 21.11 3.51 21.96
N GLN A 177 20.07 2.87 21.44
CA GLN A 177 18.85 2.62 22.21
C GLN A 177 19.12 1.73 23.43
N TYR A 178 19.90 0.65 23.27
CA TYR A 178 20.21 -0.26 24.37
C TYR A 178 21.03 0.43 25.47
N LEU A 179 22.04 1.22 25.09
CA LEU A 179 22.86 2.04 26.00
C LEU A 179 22.01 2.95 26.91
N ARG A 180 20.93 3.52 26.37
CA ARG A 180 20.02 4.43 27.07
C ARG A 180 18.88 3.73 27.82
N SER A 181 18.73 2.43 27.59
CA SER A 181 17.67 1.65 28.23
C SER A 181 18.05 1.23 29.66
N PRO A 182 17.06 0.96 30.53
CA PRO A 182 17.31 0.37 31.86
C PRO A 182 17.78 -1.10 31.80
N LEU A 183 17.72 -1.76 30.62
CA LEU A 183 18.18 -3.13 30.42
C LEU A 183 19.71 -3.24 30.41
N ALA A 184 20.42 -2.18 30.02
CA ALA A 184 21.88 -2.16 30.03
C ALA A 184 22.42 -1.76 31.41
N ASP A 185 23.16 -2.66 32.05
CA ASP A 185 23.91 -2.35 33.27
C ASP A 185 25.19 -1.55 32.97
N ASP A 186 25.86 -1.08 34.02
CA ASP A 186 27.05 -0.23 33.86
C ASP A 186 28.20 -0.94 33.13
N GLU A 187 28.34 -2.26 33.29
CA GLU A 187 29.35 -3.05 32.57
C GLU A 187 29.03 -3.09 31.08
N THR A 188 27.79 -3.38 30.72
CA THR A 188 27.32 -3.40 29.33
C THR A 188 27.45 -2.03 28.69
N LYS A 189 27.05 -0.96 29.40
CA LYS A 189 27.24 0.42 28.95
C LYS A 189 28.72 0.73 28.70
N ALA A 190 29.62 0.29 29.58
CA ALA A 190 31.06 0.46 29.40
C ALA A 190 31.62 -0.27 28.17
N GLN A 191 30.96 -1.34 27.72
CA GLN A 191 31.32 -2.08 26.50
C GLN A 191 30.70 -1.48 25.22
N ILE A 192 29.51 -0.88 25.29
CA ILE A 192 28.86 -0.25 24.13
C ILE A 192 29.60 1.02 23.71
N ARG A 193 29.99 1.87 24.67
CA ARG A 193 30.67 3.15 24.42
C ARG A 193 31.85 3.05 23.44
N PRO A 194 32.84 2.14 23.64
CA PRO A 194 33.97 2.02 22.72
C PRO A 194 33.57 1.51 21.34
N LEU A 195 32.47 0.75 21.18
CA LEU A 195 31.99 0.32 19.85
C LEU A 195 31.47 1.50 19.04
N LEU A 196 30.65 2.36 19.65
CA LEU A 196 30.12 3.57 19.01
C LEU A 196 31.26 4.56 18.69
N ALA A 197 32.20 4.74 19.62
CA ALA A 197 33.39 5.57 19.40
C ALA A 197 34.24 5.03 18.23
N ALA A 198 34.50 3.73 18.19
CA ALA A 198 35.29 3.11 17.12
C ALA A 198 34.61 3.23 15.75
N ALA A 199 33.28 3.08 15.68
CA ALA A 199 32.52 3.29 14.45
C ALA A 199 32.69 4.73 13.93
N ALA A 200 32.58 5.73 14.82
CA ALA A 200 32.80 7.14 14.49
C ALA A 200 34.26 7.42 14.10
N ASP A 201 35.24 6.89 14.83
CA ASP A 201 36.66 7.05 14.52
C ASP A 201 37.02 6.46 13.16
N ARG A 202 36.36 5.36 12.75
CA ARG A 202 36.51 4.82 11.40
C ARG A 202 35.97 5.80 10.34
N MET A 203 34.82 6.44 10.57
CA MET A 203 34.31 7.46 9.65
C MET A 203 35.28 8.64 9.53
N ILE A 204 35.87 9.08 10.65
CA ILE A 204 36.89 10.14 10.66
C ILE A 204 38.11 9.74 9.83
N ALA A 205 38.58 8.49 9.98
CA ALA A 205 39.78 8.01 9.32
C ALA A 205 39.58 7.73 7.81
N PHE A 206 38.40 7.22 7.40
CA PHE A 206 38.19 6.70 6.05
C PHE A 206 37.18 7.50 5.23
N ALA A 207 36.11 8.02 5.82
CA ALA A 207 35.06 8.73 5.08
C ALA A 207 35.47 10.20 4.81
N THR A 208 36.57 10.38 4.08
CA THR A 208 37.12 11.68 3.68
C THR A 208 36.89 11.95 2.19
N PRO A 209 36.96 13.21 1.72
CA PRO A 209 36.88 13.54 0.30
C PRO A 209 37.88 12.74 -0.57
N GLU A 210 39.10 12.54 -0.08
CA GLU A 210 40.17 11.82 -0.78
C GLU A 210 39.82 10.35 -1.03
N ASN A 211 39.04 9.76 -0.12
CA ASN A 211 38.55 8.39 -0.27
C ASN A 211 37.14 8.31 -0.91
N GLY A 212 36.62 9.44 -1.41
CA GLY A 212 35.26 9.55 -1.94
C GLY A 212 34.20 9.23 -0.89
N TYR A 213 34.47 9.60 0.36
CA TYR A 213 33.67 9.38 1.57
C TYR A 213 33.33 7.91 1.87
N ASP A 214 34.11 6.96 1.38
CA ASP A 214 33.95 5.53 1.63
C ASP A 214 34.61 5.11 2.96
N PHE A 215 33.91 4.40 3.84
CA PHE A 215 34.52 3.94 5.11
C PHE A 215 35.39 2.68 4.96
N GLY A 216 35.49 2.11 3.76
CA GLY A 216 36.35 0.97 3.43
C GLY A 216 35.87 -0.39 3.94
N ARG A 217 36.39 -1.44 3.32
CA ARG A 217 36.31 -2.85 3.73
C ARG A 217 37.16 -3.14 4.97
N ALA A 218 37.02 -4.34 5.52
CA ALA A 218 37.84 -4.81 6.65
C ALA A 218 39.35 -4.79 6.32
N ASP A 219 39.74 -5.00 5.07
CA ASP A 219 41.13 -4.95 4.60
C ASP A 219 41.63 -3.53 4.26
N GLY A 220 40.83 -2.50 4.56
CA GLY A 220 41.15 -1.09 4.32
C GLY A 220 40.98 -0.62 2.87
N GLN A 221 40.59 -1.50 1.94
CA GLN A 221 40.33 -1.12 0.55
C GLN A 221 38.93 -0.51 0.39
N ARG A 222 38.73 0.30 -0.66
CA ARG A 222 37.42 0.87 -0.98
C ARG A 222 36.42 -0.21 -1.40
N CYS A 223 35.16 0.00 -1.05
CA CYS A 223 34.08 -0.86 -1.53
C CYS A 223 33.78 -0.60 -3.03
N PRO A 224 33.80 -1.62 -3.91
CA PRO A 224 33.53 -1.43 -5.33
C PRO A 224 32.05 -1.16 -5.63
N LEU A 225 31.14 -1.43 -4.69
CA LEU A 225 29.70 -1.25 -4.86
C LEU A 225 29.20 0.16 -4.48
N GLY A 226 30.06 0.99 -3.89
CA GLY A 226 29.67 2.32 -3.39
C GLY A 226 28.76 2.31 -2.14
N ILE A 227 28.38 1.14 -1.62
CA ILE A 227 27.51 0.98 -0.45
C ILE A 227 28.19 1.34 0.89
N CYS A 228 29.49 1.64 0.88
CA CYS A 228 30.23 2.12 2.05
C CYS A 228 30.47 3.65 2.04
N ARG A 229 29.96 4.38 1.04
CA ARG A 229 30.01 5.85 1.01
C ARG A 229 29.06 6.44 2.06
N MET A 230 29.52 7.43 2.83
CA MET A 230 28.77 8.02 3.94
C MET A 230 28.37 9.48 3.74
N TRP A 231 28.93 10.15 2.73
CA TRP A 231 28.64 11.54 2.39
C TRP A 231 28.66 11.74 0.87
N GLU A 232 28.00 12.78 0.35
CA GLU A 232 27.70 12.91 -1.09
C GLU A 232 26.90 11.70 -1.61
N VAL A 233 25.83 11.43 -0.89
CA VAL A 233 24.95 10.26 -1.01
C VAL A 233 23.54 10.69 -1.40
N GLN A 234 22.60 9.76 -1.54
CA GLN A 234 21.20 10.10 -1.82
C GLN A 234 20.50 10.66 -0.57
N ALA A 235 19.38 11.36 -0.76
CA ALA A 235 18.63 12.00 0.34
C ALA A 235 18.24 11.05 1.48
N HIS A 236 17.88 9.80 1.18
CA HIS A 236 17.54 8.78 2.17
C HIS A 236 18.75 8.24 2.97
N GLU A 237 19.96 8.64 2.59
CA GLU A 237 21.23 8.17 3.18
C GLU A 237 21.95 9.27 3.96
N ALA A 238 21.58 10.54 3.75
CA ALA A 238 22.32 11.72 4.19
C ALA A 238 22.48 11.83 5.71
N ALA A 239 21.47 11.42 6.48
CA ALA A 239 21.46 11.50 7.94
C ALA A 239 22.41 10.52 8.64
N ARG A 240 22.95 9.51 7.95
CA ARG A 240 23.69 8.40 8.58
C ARG A 240 25.04 8.83 9.17
N LEU A 241 25.80 9.66 8.46
CA LEU A 241 27.10 10.14 8.95
C LEU A 241 26.97 10.99 10.23
N PRO A 242 26.14 12.06 10.27
CA PRO A 242 25.93 12.81 11.50
C PRO A 242 25.30 11.96 12.61
N MET A 243 24.43 10.99 12.30
CA MET A 243 23.89 10.06 13.30
C MET A 243 24.99 9.28 14.04
N ILE A 244 25.99 8.75 13.31
CA ILE A 244 27.11 8.01 13.93
C ILE A 244 27.91 8.92 14.88
N TYR A 245 28.19 10.16 14.47
CA TYR A 245 28.88 11.12 15.33
C TYR A 245 28.04 11.54 16.55
N ALA A 246 26.74 11.74 16.38
CA ALA A 246 25.84 12.08 17.48
C ALA A 246 25.78 10.95 18.52
N ALA A 247 25.66 9.69 18.06
CA ALA A 247 25.65 8.51 18.92
C ALA A 247 26.97 8.36 19.71
N ALA A 248 28.11 8.55 19.04
CA ALA A 248 29.42 8.49 19.70
C ALA A 248 29.60 9.62 20.73
N TRP A 249 29.11 10.83 20.44
CA TRP A 249 29.11 11.94 21.39
C TRP A 249 28.24 11.65 22.61
N ASP A 250 27.00 11.21 22.44
CA ASP A 250 26.09 10.87 23.55
C ASP A 250 26.68 9.77 24.44
N ALA A 251 27.37 8.80 23.83
CA ALA A 251 27.99 7.69 24.55
C ALA A 251 29.25 8.09 25.35
N THR A 252 30.07 9.00 24.82
CA THR A 252 31.44 9.27 25.33
C THR A 252 31.60 10.64 25.99
N GLY A 253 30.79 11.62 25.60
CA GLY A 253 31.00 13.03 25.92
C GLY A 253 32.19 13.68 25.19
N GLU A 254 32.86 13.00 24.25
CA GLU A 254 34.01 13.56 23.54
C GLU A 254 33.60 14.63 22.52
N GLU A 255 34.06 15.86 22.71
CA GLU A 255 33.67 17.03 21.93
C GLU A 255 34.03 16.93 20.43
N LYS A 256 35.03 16.10 20.07
CA LYS A 256 35.41 15.86 18.66
C LYS A 256 34.23 15.30 17.86
N TYR A 257 33.44 14.41 18.45
CA TYR A 257 32.28 13.82 17.80
C TYR A 257 31.13 14.83 17.68
N ARG A 258 30.89 15.63 18.72
CA ARG A 258 29.90 16.72 18.66
C ARG A 258 30.22 17.72 17.55
N THR A 259 31.49 18.10 17.44
CA THR A 259 31.95 19.05 16.40
C THR A 259 31.64 18.51 15.00
N LEU A 260 31.96 17.23 14.74
CA LEU A 260 31.68 16.58 13.46
C LEU A 260 30.17 16.38 13.22
N TRP A 261 29.41 15.97 14.25
CA TRP A 261 27.96 15.92 14.14
C TRP A 261 27.38 17.28 13.73
N ARG A 262 27.75 18.36 14.41
CA ARG A 262 27.30 19.72 14.10
C ARG A 262 27.74 20.21 12.72
N GLN A 263 28.90 19.77 12.24
CA GLN A 263 29.38 20.09 10.90
C GLN A 263 28.46 19.56 9.81
N TYR A 264 27.90 18.35 9.96
CA TYR A 264 27.16 17.67 8.91
C TYR A 264 25.63 17.75 9.05
N VAL A 265 25.10 17.88 10.26
CA VAL A 265 23.66 17.67 10.54
C VAL A 265 22.73 18.60 9.77
N ALA A 266 23.03 19.90 9.67
CA ALA A 266 22.13 20.86 9.03
C ALA A 266 21.95 20.55 7.54
N GLU A 267 23.06 20.24 6.84
CA GLU A 267 23.02 19.87 5.43
C GLU A 267 22.37 18.50 5.22
N ALA A 268 22.67 17.52 6.10
CA ALA A 268 22.07 16.20 6.03
C ALA A 268 20.54 16.26 6.16
N VAL A 269 20.04 17.01 7.15
CA VAL A 269 18.59 17.20 7.37
C VAL A 269 17.96 17.92 6.18
N ARG A 270 18.61 18.96 5.64
CA ARG A 270 18.14 19.65 4.43
C ARG A 270 18.03 18.70 3.25
N GLN A 271 19.05 17.88 3.01
CA GLN A 271 19.07 16.91 1.93
C GLN A 271 18.00 15.83 2.11
N SER A 272 17.79 15.37 3.35
CA SER A 272 16.79 14.37 3.70
C SER A 272 15.34 14.83 3.50
N ARG A 273 15.06 16.10 3.16
CA ARG A 273 13.69 16.57 2.84
C ARG A 273 13.15 16.05 1.50
N GLU A 274 14.03 15.62 0.60
CA GLU A 274 13.66 15.25 -0.77
C GLU A 274 14.09 13.81 -1.12
N PRO A 275 13.64 12.78 -0.37
CA PRO A 275 13.86 11.40 -0.76
C PRO A 275 13.21 11.11 -2.12
N ALA A 276 13.88 10.31 -2.96
CA ALA A 276 13.35 9.96 -4.27
C ALA A 276 12.02 9.20 -4.16
N GLU A 277 11.11 9.44 -5.10
CA GLU A 277 9.76 8.83 -5.12
C GLU A 277 9.79 7.30 -5.10
N HIS A 278 10.82 6.67 -5.65
CA HIS A 278 10.97 5.21 -5.69
C HIS A 278 11.91 4.64 -4.61
N THR A 279 12.19 5.40 -3.54
CA THR A 279 13.02 4.91 -2.43
C THR A 279 12.36 3.67 -1.79
N PRO A 280 13.07 2.52 -1.66
CA PRO A 280 12.49 1.30 -1.10
C PRO A 280 12.23 1.43 0.41
N VAL A 281 11.29 0.66 0.94
CA VAL A 281 10.83 0.77 2.34
C VAL A 281 11.97 0.53 3.34
N TYR A 282 12.84 -0.47 3.13
CA TYR A 282 13.98 -0.71 4.02
C TYR A 282 14.88 0.53 4.16
N ALA A 283 15.02 1.32 3.08
CA ALA A 283 15.83 2.53 3.08
C ALA A 283 15.12 3.69 3.80
N LEU A 284 13.78 3.76 3.72
CA LEU A 284 12.98 4.70 4.50
C LEU A 284 13.02 4.39 5.99
N LEU A 285 13.01 3.11 6.38
CA LEU A 285 13.15 2.71 7.78
C LEU A 285 14.54 3.12 8.32
N GLN A 286 15.60 2.88 7.56
CA GLN A 286 16.95 3.32 7.93
C GLN A 286 17.07 4.85 8.05
N MET A 287 16.34 5.58 7.21
CA MET A 287 16.21 7.03 7.30
C MET A 287 15.51 7.44 8.61
N GLN A 288 14.41 6.77 9.00
CA GLN A 288 13.76 6.98 10.30
C GLN A 288 14.71 6.69 11.47
N CYS A 289 15.46 5.58 11.47
CA CYS A 289 16.44 5.27 12.50
C CYS A 289 17.46 6.41 12.70
N SER A 290 17.96 6.96 11.58
CA SER A 290 18.95 8.04 11.61
C SER A 290 18.37 9.35 12.14
N LEU A 291 17.16 9.69 11.71
CA LEU A 291 16.49 10.92 12.10
C LEU A 291 15.92 10.86 13.52
N GLU A 292 15.44 9.70 14.00
CA GLU A 292 14.97 9.52 15.38
C GLU A 292 16.09 9.82 16.38
N LEU A 293 17.29 9.25 16.16
CA LEU A 293 18.46 9.50 17.01
C LEU A 293 18.88 10.97 16.97
N LEU A 294 18.95 11.55 15.77
CA LEU A 294 19.31 12.97 15.61
C LEU A 294 18.30 13.89 16.29
N GLY A 295 16.99 13.64 16.11
CA GLY A 295 15.91 14.43 16.68
C GLY A 295 15.85 14.34 18.21
N GLU A 296 16.12 13.16 18.77
CA GLU A 296 16.21 12.97 20.22
C GLU A 296 17.32 13.85 20.82
N LEU A 297 18.50 13.86 20.21
CA LEU A 297 19.67 14.57 20.72
C LEU A 297 19.72 16.06 20.33
N GLU A 298 18.99 16.49 19.30
CA GLU A 298 19.09 17.84 18.74
C GLU A 298 18.72 18.93 19.76
N PRO A 299 19.67 19.80 20.16
CA PRO A 299 19.41 20.86 21.12
C PRO A 299 18.77 22.12 20.51
N ASP A 300 18.90 22.34 19.19
CA ASP A 300 18.30 23.50 18.52
C ASP A 300 16.83 23.21 18.16
N PRO A 301 15.85 23.93 18.77
CA PRO A 301 14.44 23.71 18.50
C PRO A 301 14.05 23.87 17.02
N ALA A 302 14.75 24.74 16.28
CA ALA A 302 14.46 24.96 14.87
C ALA A 302 14.84 23.72 14.05
N LEU A 303 16.08 23.24 14.21
CA LEU A 303 16.55 22.05 13.51
C LEU A 303 15.80 20.78 13.96
N LYS A 304 15.44 20.68 15.24
CA LYS A 304 14.60 19.58 15.75
C LYS A 304 13.24 19.56 15.07
N SER A 305 12.59 20.72 14.93
CA SER A 305 11.32 20.83 14.20
C SER A 305 11.46 20.46 12.71
N GLU A 306 12.62 20.70 12.09
CA GLU A 306 12.87 20.26 10.71
C GLU A 306 13.04 18.75 10.62
N ILE A 307 13.78 18.15 11.55
CA ILE A 307 13.91 16.68 11.66
C ILE A 307 12.53 16.06 11.81
N ASP A 308 11.69 16.58 12.70
CA ASP A 308 10.32 16.09 12.92
C ASP A 308 9.46 16.19 11.66
N ALA A 309 9.65 17.26 10.85
CA ALA A 309 8.94 17.41 9.59
C ALA A 309 9.38 16.35 8.57
N VAL A 310 10.69 16.03 8.51
CA VAL A 310 11.19 14.95 7.65
C VAL A 310 10.69 13.59 8.13
N LEU A 311 10.73 13.31 9.43
CA LEU A 311 10.18 12.08 10.03
C LEU A 311 8.71 11.85 9.62
N ARG A 312 7.88 12.91 9.65
CA ARG A 312 6.47 12.85 9.20
C ARG A 312 6.34 12.67 7.69
N HIS A 313 7.20 13.31 6.89
CA HIS A 313 7.18 13.13 5.44
C HIS A 313 7.50 11.68 5.06
N VAL A 314 8.54 11.10 5.67
CA VAL A 314 8.93 9.69 5.48
C VAL A 314 7.83 8.74 5.96
N ALA A 315 7.15 9.06 7.06
CA ALA A 315 5.98 8.32 7.52
C ALA A 315 4.85 8.29 6.46
N GLY A 316 4.52 9.44 5.85
CA GLY A 316 3.53 9.51 4.78
C GLY A 316 3.93 8.73 3.52
N MET A 317 5.23 8.72 3.20
CA MET A 317 5.77 7.92 2.10
C MET A 317 5.68 6.40 2.34
N ALA A 318 5.79 5.95 3.59
CA ALA A 318 5.70 4.53 3.93
C ALA A 318 4.27 4.00 3.82
N GLU A 319 3.26 4.85 3.96
CA GLU A 319 1.85 4.40 3.98
C GLU A 319 1.42 3.72 2.67
N SER A 320 1.61 4.39 1.53
CA SER A 320 1.22 3.83 0.23
C SER A 320 1.96 2.53 -0.09
N ARG A 321 3.24 2.47 0.29
CA ARG A 321 4.09 1.28 0.13
C ARG A 321 3.69 0.16 1.10
N GLY A 322 3.32 0.50 2.33
CA GLY A 322 2.84 -0.44 3.33
C GLY A 322 1.54 -1.10 2.92
N LYS A 323 0.59 -0.34 2.34
CA LYS A 323 -0.61 -0.91 1.73
C LYS A 323 -0.24 -1.88 0.60
N HIS A 324 0.65 -1.47 -0.30
CA HIS A 324 1.08 -2.32 -1.42
C HIS A 324 1.75 -3.63 -0.96
N ALA A 325 2.68 -3.56 -0.01
CA ALA A 325 3.35 -4.72 0.57
C ALA A 325 2.36 -5.64 1.29
N PHE A 326 1.42 -5.07 2.06
CA PHE A 326 0.36 -5.82 2.71
C PHE A 326 -0.53 -6.57 1.70
N ASP A 327 -1.00 -5.89 0.67
CA ASP A 327 -1.86 -6.48 -0.37
C ASP A 327 -1.12 -7.58 -1.13
N ARG A 328 0.18 -7.40 -1.41
CA ARG A 328 1.02 -8.42 -2.05
C ARG A 328 1.29 -9.63 -1.17
N LEU A 329 1.53 -9.44 0.13
CA LEU A 329 1.74 -10.53 1.08
C LEU A 329 0.46 -11.37 1.25
N PHE A 330 -0.68 -10.71 1.47
CA PHE A 330 -1.96 -11.39 1.69
C PHE A 330 -2.68 -11.80 0.40
N GLY A 331 -2.25 -11.28 -0.75
CA GLY A 331 -2.66 -11.76 -2.07
C GLY A 331 -2.03 -13.10 -2.48
N LYS A 332 -0.90 -13.48 -1.89
CA LYS A 332 -0.27 -14.80 -2.10
C LYS A 332 -1.10 -15.92 -1.46
N SER A 333 -1.00 -17.14 -2.00
CA SER A 333 -1.54 -18.32 -1.34
C SER A 333 -0.78 -18.66 -0.05
N ALA A 334 -1.37 -19.49 0.81
CA ALA A 334 -0.69 -19.98 2.01
C ALA A 334 0.58 -20.80 1.66
N ALA A 335 0.56 -21.54 0.54
CA ALA A 335 1.72 -22.29 0.07
C ALA A 335 2.86 -21.38 -0.40
N GLU A 336 2.56 -20.30 -1.10
CA GLU A 336 3.56 -19.31 -1.53
C GLU A 336 4.15 -18.57 -0.33
N ARG A 337 3.32 -18.12 0.64
CA ARG A 337 3.84 -17.51 1.87
C ARG A 337 4.73 -18.44 2.68
N ALA A 338 4.46 -19.75 2.61
CA ALA A 338 5.25 -20.77 3.29
C ALA A 338 6.50 -21.23 2.50
N MET A 339 6.83 -20.62 1.37
CA MET A 339 8.00 -20.99 0.58
C MET A 339 9.29 -20.91 1.39
N LEU A 340 10.16 -21.91 1.24
CA LEU A 340 11.49 -21.94 1.86
C LEU A 340 12.52 -21.28 0.94
N GLY A 341 13.55 -20.68 1.53
CA GLY A 341 14.68 -20.20 0.76
C GLY A 341 15.56 -21.34 0.25
N PRO A 342 16.25 -21.14 -0.88
CA PRO A 342 17.06 -22.18 -1.47
C PRO A 342 18.39 -22.38 -0.72
N ASP A 343 19.03 -23.54 -0.93
CA ASP A 343 20.48 -23.61 -0.78
C ASP A 343 21.12 -22.82 -1.92
N TRP A 344 21.78 -21.73 -1.57
CA TRP A 344 22.37 -20.79 -2.52
C TRP A 344 23.45 -21.43 -3.40
N ARG A 345 24.00 -22.58 -3.00
CA ARG A 345 24.98 -23.34 -3.81
C ARG A 345 24.34 -24.03 -5.01
N THR A 346 23.03 -24.25 -4.98
CA THR A 346 22.29 -25.04 -5.98
C THR A 346 21.25 -24.21 -6.73
N VAL A 347 21.30 -22.88 -6.65
CA VAL A 347 20.37 -22.02 -7.38
C VAL A 347 20.66 -22.04 -8.88
N ASP A 348 19.61 -21.86 -9.67
CA ASP A 348 19.69 -21.89 -11.14
C ASP A 348 20.36 -20.65 -11.74
N GLU A 349 20.23 -19.49 -11.08
CA GLU A 349 20.66 -18.20 -11.61
C GLU A 349 21.64 -17.49 -10.69
N TRP A 350 22.67 -16.90 -11.31
CA TRP A 350 23.67 -16.06 -10.68
C TRP A 350 23.81 -14.77 -11.50
N ILE A 351 23.86 -13.63 -10.80
CA ILE A 351 24.09 -12.33 -11.45
C ILE A 351 25.41 -11.74 -11.00
N VAL A 352 26.00 -10.88 -11.83
CA VAL A 352 27.17 -10.09 -11.46
C VAL A 352 26.74 -8.70 -11.04
N GLN A 353 26.89 -8.38 -9.75
CA GLN A 353 26.60 -7.05 -9.20
C GLN A 353 27.91 -6.36 -8.80
N GLY A 354 28.31 -5.33 -9.56
CA GLY A 354 29.54 -4.57 -9.29
C GLY A 354 30.81 -5.44 -9.20
N GLY A 355 30.86 -6.51 -10.00
CA GLY A 355 31.96 -7.47 -10.03
C GLY A 355 31.84 -8.64 -9.05
N TYR A 356 30.74 -8.73 -8.31
CA TYR A 356 30.48 -9.84 -7.38
C TYR A 356 29.45 -10.81 -7.94
N ASP A 357 29.75 -12.11 -7.87
CA ASP A 357 28.81 -13.17 -8.21
C ASP A 357 27.80 -13.36 -7.07
N VAL A 358 26.52 -13.11 -7.37
CA VAL A 358 25.44 -13.15 -6.40
C VAL A 358 24.42 -14.23 -6.79
N PRO A 359 24.29 -15.31 -5.99
CA PRO A 359 23.27 -16.33 -6.22
C PRO A 359 21.87 -15.72 -6.05
N GLN A 360 20.97 -16.02 -6.98
CA GLN A 360 19.60 -15.51 -6.97
C GLN A 360 18.65 -16.50 -6.29
N TRP A 361 17.82 -16.01 -5.38
CA TRP A 361 16.84 -16.85 -4.67
C TRP A 361 15.62 -17.24 -5.51
N GLY A 362 15.51 -16.76 -6.75
CA GLY A 362 14.36 -17.03 -7.62
C GLY A 362 13.03 -16.52 -7.01
N PRO A 363 11.92 -17.25 -7.17
CA PRO A 363 10.61 -16.86 -6.64
C PRO A 363 10.59 -16.59 -5.13
N TYR A 364 11.48 -17.21 -4.38
CA TYR A 364 11.59 -17.01 -2.94
C TYR A 364 11.93 -15.57 -2.56
N ARG A 365 12.73 -14.87 -3.39
CA ARG A 365 13.12 -13.47 -3.13
C ARG A 365 11.90 -12.59 -2.91
N ASP A 366 10.83 -12.85 -3.65
CA ASP A 366 9.60 -12.08 -3.57
C ASP A 366 8.87 -12.27 -2.24
N VAL A 367 8.81 -13.53 -1.77
CA VAL A 367 8.22 -13.89 -0.48
C VAL A 367 9.03 -13.30 0.67
N TRP A 368 10.36 -13.48 0.61
CA TRP A 368 11.28 -12.92 1.60
C TRP A 368 11.11 -11.41 1.72
N HIS A 369 11.10 -10.72 0.57
CA HIS A 369 11.06 -9.26 0.52
C HIS A 369 9.72 -8.71 0.98
N VAL A 370 8.59 -9.25 0.50
CA VAL A 370 7.27 -8.68 0.83
C VAL A 370 6.89 -8.89 2.30
N THR A 371 7.31 -10.01 2.92
CA THR A 371 7.13 -10.22 4.36
C THR A 371 7.90 -9.16 5.15
N ARG A 372 9.16 -8.91 4.79
CA ARG A 372 9.98 -7.88 5.43
C ARG A 372 9.41 -6.48 5.23
N GLU A 373 9.08 -6.13 3.98
CA GLU A 373 8.57 -4.82 3.58
C GLU A 373 7.27 -4.47 4.34
N ALA A 374 6.38 -5.44 4.57
CA ALA A 374 5.15 -5.23 5.32
C ALA A 374 5.43 -4.81 6.79
N GLY A 375 6.40 -5.44 7.45
CA GLY A 375 6.82 -5.08 8.81
C GLY A 375 7.53 -3.73 8.87
N GLU A 376 8.49 -3.50 7.97
CA GLU A 376 9.25 -2.24 7.92
C GLU A 376 8.33 -1.04 7.65
N ALA A 377 7.40 -1.17 6.71
CA ALA A 377 6.43 -0.11 6.38
C ALA A 377 5.49 0.19 7.55
N ALA A 378 5.09 -0.84 8.31
CA ALA A 378 4.26 -0.64 9.49
C ALA A 378 5.01 0.01 10.66
N LEU A 379 6.34 -0.19 10.75
CA LEU A 379 7.18 0.40 11.79
C LEU A 379 7.46 1.88 11.57
N ILE A 380 7.75 2.29 10.34
CA ILE A 380 8.14 3.67 9.99
C ILE A 380 7.25 4.78 10.60
N PRO A 381 5.90 4.76 10.46
CA PRO A 381 5.03 5.81 11.01
C PRO A 381 5.02 5.85 12.56
N LEU A 382 5.41 4.77 13.22
CA LEU A 382 5.50 4.66 14.67
C LEU A 382 6.75 5.34 15.26
N MET A 383 7.71 5.72 14.41
CA MET A 383 8.98 6.36 14.80
C MET A 383 8.89 7.89 14.76
N THR A 384 7.71 8.46 15.02
CA THR A 384 7.48 9.92 15.05
C THR A 384 7.06 10.38 16.44
N ASP A 385 7.45 11.60 16.85
CA ASP A 385 7.22 12.16 18.21
C ASP A 385 5.73 12.30 18.57
N ARG A 386 4.85 12.23 17.56
CA ARG A 386 3.38 12.17 17.72
C ARG A 386 2.81 11.09 16.81
N ALA A 387 3.29 9.86 16.96
CA ALA A 387 2.80 8.74 16.19
C ALA A 387 1.27 8.65 16.30
N THR A 388 0.58 9.06 15.24
CA THR A 388 -0.84 8.81 15.03
C THR A 388 -0.93 7.90 13.82
N LEU A 389 -1.42 6.68 14.02
CA LEU A 389 -1.75 5.79 12.91
C LEU A 389 -3.25 5.95 12.61
N PRO A 390 -3.64 6.31 11.38
CA PRO A 390 -5.02 6.21 10.93
C PRO A 390 -5.57 4.79 11.15
N ASP A 391 -6.87 4.66 11.39
CA ASP A 391 -7.52 3.37 11.71
C ASP A 391 -7.27 2.30 10.63
N ALA A 392 -7.22 2.68 9.36
CA ALA A 392 -6.87 1.77 8.27
C ALA A 392 -5.46 1.20 8.41
N GLN A 393 -4.49 2.01 8.85
CA GLN A 393 -3.11 1.55 9.09
C GLN A 393 -3.05 0.67 10.34
N GLN A 394 -3.79 1.03 11.40
CA GLN A 394 -3.90 0.21 12.60
C GLN A 394 -4.52 -1.16 12.29
N ALA A 395 -5.61 -1.18 11.53
CA ALA A 395 -6.28 -2.42 11.11
C ALA A 395 -5.36 -3.31 10.26
N ARG A 396 -4.56 -2.71 9.35
CA ARG A 396 -3.55 -3.46 8.59
C ARG A 396 -2.44 -4.01 9.47
N LEU A 397 -1.91 -3.23 10.42
CA LEU A 397 -0.93 -3.72 11.39
C LEU A 397 -1.51 -4.88 12.22
N ARG A 398 -2.74 -4.74 12.74
CA ARG A 398 -3.43 -5.81 13.47
C ARG A 398 -3.59 -7.06 12.62
N THR A 399 -4.01 -6.89 11.36
CA THR A 399 -4.19 -8.02 10.43
C THR A 399 -2.87 -8.67 10.06
N LEU A 400 -1.81 -7.89 9.85
CA LEU A 400 -0.46 -8.38 9.60
C LEU A 400 -0.01 -9.32 10.72
N ILE A 401 -0.18 -8.90 11.97
CA ILE A 401 0.18 -9.74 13.13
C ILE A 401 -0.76 -10.95 13.28
N LEU A 402 -2.08 -10.75 13.16
CA LEU A 402 -3.08 -11.81 13.39
C LEU A 402 -3.08 -12.91 12.33
N LYS A 403 -2.85 -12.56 11.06
CA LYS A 403 -3.02 -13.45 9.91
C LYS A 403 -1.72 -14.03 9.38
N THR A 404 -0.56 -13.55 9.84
CA THR A 404 0.71 -14.18 9.49
C THR A 404 0.83 -15.54 10.20
N ASP A 405 1.10 -16.59 9.42
CA ASP A 405 1.44 -17.90 9.95
C ASP A 405 2.95 -17.92 10.24
N TYR A 406 3.33 -17.48 11.45
CA TYR A 406 4.73 -17.39 11.84
C TYR A 406 5.42 -18.76 11.85
N ASP A 407 4.71 -19.83 12.19
CA ASP A 407 5.24 -21.20 12.18
C ASP A 407 5.58 -21.70 10.77
N ARG A 408 5.10 -21.02 9.74
CA ARG A 408 5.36 -21.31 8.32
C ARG A 408 5.89 -20.08 7.59
N THR A 409 6.63 -19.22 8.29
CA THR A 409 7.33 -18.09 7.68
C THR A 409 8.83 -18.33 7.69
N SER A 410 9.47 -18.18 6.53
CA SER A 410 10.91 -18.40 6.35
C SER A 410 11.72 -17.11 6.19
N SER A 411 11.07 -15.95 6.18
CA SER A 411 11.72 -14.62 6.05
C SER A 411 12.08 -14.04 7.41
N CYS A 412 13.26 -13.43 7.54
CA CYS A 412 13.64 -12.65 8.73
C CYS A 412 12.75 -11.41 8.95
N GLY A 413 11.84 -11.09 8.03
CA GLY A 413 10.85 -10.02 8.15
C GLY A 413 10.03 -10.04 9.44
N VAL A 414 9.94 -11.21 10.10
CA VAL A 414 9.31 -11.40 11.41
C VAL A 414 9.89 -10.46 12.49
N VAL A 415 11.19 -10.12 12.43
CA VAL A 415 11.81 -9.16 13.35
C VAL A 415 11.15 -7.79 13.26
N TYR A 416 10.79 -7.35 12.06
CA TYR A 416 10.13 -6.06 11.86
C TYR A 416 8.63 -6.10 12.21
N HIS A 417 7.98 -7.26 12.11
CA HIS A 417 6.64 -7.45 12.65
C HIS A 417 6.62 -7.26 14.17
N LEU A 418 7.60 -7.86 14.87
CA LEU A 418 7.79 -7.69 16.32
C LEU A 418 8.10 -6.24 16.68
N ALA A 419 9.03 -5.61 15.97
CA ALA A 419 9.37 -4.21 16.18
C ALA A 419 8.16 -3.29 15.99
N ALA A 420 7.38 -3.48 14.92
CA ALA A 420 6.14 -2.71 14.69
C ALA A 420 5.11 -2.94 15.81
N TYR A 421 4.92 -4.19 16.26
CA TYR A 421 4.01 -4.51 17.35
C TYR A 421 4.40 -3.80 18.66
N TRP A 422 5.65 -3.95 19.11
CA TRP A 422 6.11 -3.38 20.37
C TRP A 422 6.20 -1.85 20.32
N LYS A 423 6.64 -1.27 19.19
CA LYS A 423 6.61 0.18 19.02
C LYS A 423 5.19 0.72 19.05
N ALA A 424 4.22 0.04 18.43
CA ALA A 424 2.81 0.45 18.45
C ALA A 424 2.17 0.31 19.84
N ARG A 425 2.60 -0.67 20.65
CA ARG A 425 2.25 -0.76 22.07
C ARG A 425 2.84 0.42 22.85
N ARG A 426 4.13 0.72 22.65
CA ARG A 426 4.84 1.82 23.32
C ARG A 426 4.24 3.18 23.01
N THR A 427 3.82 3.42 21.78
CA THR A 427 3.16 4.68 21.37
C THR A 427 1.66 4.72 21.69
N GLY A 428 1.11 3.66 22.28
CA GLY A 428 -0.28 3.60 22.70
C GLY A 428 -1.29 3.41 21.57
N ILE A 429 -0.85 2.96 20.39
CA ILE A 429 -1.70 2.68 19.23
C ILE A 429 -2.37 1.31 19.32
N LEU A 430 -1.67 0.27 19.79
CA LEU A 430 -2.24 -1.06 20.04
C LEU A 430 -2.68 -1.23 21.50
N ARG A 431 -3.42 -0.28 22.07
CA ARG A 431 -4.11 -0.48 23.36
C ARG A 431 -5.25 -1.48 23.18
N ALA A 432 -5.53 -2.35 24.18
CA ALA A 432 -6.78 -3.09 24.14
C ALA A 432 -7.97 -2.16 24.32
N ALA A 433 -9.10 -2.57 23.76
CA ALA A 433 -10.39 -2.04 24.15
C ALA A 433 -10.55 -2.16 25.69
N PRO A 434 -11.13 -1.16 26.37
CA PRO A 434 -11.39 -1.28 27.80
C PRO A 434 -12.24 -2.53 28.06
N GLY A 435 -11.69 -3.48 28.83
CA GLY A 435 -12.45 -4.59 29.38
C GLY A 435 -13.43 -4.11 30.46
N PRO A 436 -14.45 -4.91 30.78
CA PRO A 436 -15.58 -4.48 31.62
C PRO A 436 -15.11 -4.27 33.06
N VAL A 437 -15.16 -3.02 33.53
CA VAL A 437 -15.05 -2.73 34.96
C VAL A 437 -16.39 -3.10 35.59
N GLY A 438 -16.39 -4.21 36.35
CA GLY A 438 -17.47 -4.54 37.24
C GLY A 438 -17.50 -3.56 38.42
N GLY A 439 -18.66 -2.96 38.66
CA GLY A 439 -18.95 -2.20 39.88
C GLY A 439 -19.78 -0.95 39.60
N ASP A 440 -21.10 -1.13 39.55
CA ASP A 440 -22.17 -0.12 39.70
C ASP A 440 -21.88 1.31 39.23
N ASP A 441 -22.21 1.60 37.97
CA ASP A 441 -23.34 2.47 37.71
C ASP A 441 -23.87 2.20 36.30
N ARG A 442 -25.15 1.81 36.23
CA ARG A 442 -25.89 1.67 34.98
C ARG A 442 -26.23 3.08 34.50
N ASP A 443 -25.68 3.46 33.34
CA ASP A 443 -26.40 4.14 32.23
C ASP A 443 -25.46 5.04 31.38
N ALA A 444 -25.01 4.54 30.22
CA ALA A 444 -24.94 5.24 28.92
C ALA A 444 -24.18 4.37 27.87
N ALA A 445 -24.83 4.12 26.74
CA ALA A 445 -24.33 3.34 25.60
C ALA A 445 -23.58 4.22 24.57
N GLY A 446 -22.67 3.61 23.79
CA GLY A 446 -22.10 4.14 22.54
C GLY A 446 -21.07 5.28 22.70
N GLY A 447 -19.92 5.16 22.03
CA GLY A 447 -19.03 6.33 21.82
C GLY A 447 -19.69 7.36 20.88
N PRO A 448 -19.14 8.58 20.76
CA PRO A 448 -19.67 9.57 19.81
C PRO A 448 -19.59 9.03 18.38
N MET A 449 -20.60 9.35 17.56
CA MET A 449 -20.62 9.02 16.15
C MET A 449 -19.50 9.74 15.40
N VAL A 450 -18.71 8.99 14.64
CA VAL A 450 -17.60 9.51 13.85
C VAL A 450 -17.78 9.13 12.39
N VAL A 451 -17.71 10.11 11.49
CA VAL A 451 -17.71 9.89 10.05
C VAL A 451 -16.26 9.82 9.55
N ASP A 452 -15.90 8.69 8.97
CA ASP A 452 -14.61 8.42 8.32
C ASP A 452 -14.80 8.33 6.80
N ALA A 453 -13.92 9.00 6.06
CA ALA A 453 -13.86 8.96 4.61
C ALA A 453 -12.41 8.95 4.10
N ASP A 454 -11.45 8.52 4.91
CA ASP A 454 -10.04 8.36 4.51
C ASP A 454 -9.78 6.93 4.00
N PHE A 455 -10.53 6.54 2.96
CA PHE A 455 -10.35 5.27 2.27
C PHE A 455 -10.71 5.38 0.78
N GLU A 456 -10.23 4.43 -0.02
CA GLU A 456 -10.37 4.45 -1.48
C GLU A 456 -11.85 4.52 -1.90
N GLY A 457 -12.19 5.51 -2.71
CA GLY A 457 -13.55 5.75 -3.19
C GLY A 457 -14.50 6.42 -2.21
N ALA A 458 -14.08 6.70 -0.98
CA ALA A 458 -14.88 7.46 -0.03
C ALA A 458 -14.93 8.95 -0.41
N SER A 459 -16.06 9.57 -0.12
CA SER A 459 -16.29 11.00 -0.32
C SER A 459 -17.53 11.44 0.43
N VAL A 460 -17.38 12.42 1.32
CA VAL A 460 -18.48 13.00 2.08
C VAL A 460 -18.07 14.37 2.59
N ARG A 461 -19.05 15.28 2.70
CA ARG A 461 -18.92 16.46 3.55
C ARG A 461 -19.99 16.41 4.62
N VAL A 462 -19.55 16.29 5.86
CA VAL A 462 -20.40 16.29 7.05
C VAL A 462 -20.88 17.71 7.32
N LEU A 463 -22.18 17.86 7.57
CA LEU A 463 -22.82 19.13 7.89
C LEU A 463 -23.13 19.23 9.39
N ALA A 464 -23.61 18.14 9.99
CA ALA A 464 -23.84 18.03 11.42
C ALA A 464 -23.88 16.56 11.86
N ILE A 465 -23.49 16.31 13.12
CA ILE A 465 -23.70 15.05 13.82
C ILE A 465 -24.51 15.38 15.07
N ASP A 466 -25.63 14.69 15.26
CA ASP A 466 -26.56 14.86 16.37
C ASP A 466 -26.61 13.53 17.14
N GLU A 467 -25.86 13.47 18.23
CA GLU A 467 -25.68 12.27 19.05
C GLU A 467 -26.98 11.83 19.72
N GLU A 468 -27.78 12.78 20.19
CA GLU A 468 -29.04 12.49 20.89
C GLU A 468 -30.07 11.90 19.93
N ALA A 469 -30.17 12.44 18.71
CA ALA A 469 -31.07 11.94 17.68
C ALA A 469 -30.50 10.78 16.85
N ARG A 470 -29.27 10.31 17.15
CA ARG A 470 -28.51 9.32 16.36
C ARG A 470 -28.53 9.64 14.86
N ARG A 471 -28.22 10.88 14.52
CA ARG A 471 -28.40 11.44 13.17
C ARG A 471 -27.12 12.07 12.60
N VAL A 472 -26.87 11.83 11.32
CA VAL A 472 -25.81 12.46 10.54
C VAL A 472 -26.41 13.22 9.37
N ASP A 473 -26.16 14.52 9.31
CA ASP A 473 -26.54 15.38 8.19
C ASP A 473 -25.30 15.58 7.29
N PHE A 474 -25.42 15.30 5.99
CA PHE A 474 -24.27 15.30 5.07
C PHE A 474 -24.65 15.64 3.63
N THR A 475 -23.62 15.82 2.80
CA THR A 475 -23.72 16.08 1.36
C THR A 475 -22.53 15.45 0.62
N PRO A 476 -22.59 15.24 -0.71
CA PRO A 476 -21.44 14.76 -1.48
C PRO A 476 -20.18 15.62 -1.25
N GLY A 477 -19.03 14.96 -1.07
CA GLY A 477 -17.75 15.61 -0.76
C GLY A 477 -16.83 15.85 -1.96
N GLY A 478 -17.19 15.34 -3.15
CA GLY A 478 -16.32 15.34 -4.32
C GLY A 478 -15.91 16.74 -4.79
N ASP A 479 -14.67 16.83 -5.26
CA ASP A 479 -14.09 18.05 -5.83
C ASP A 479 -14.77 18.38 -7.18
N PRO A 480 -15.38 19.56 -7.33
CA PRO A 480 -16.05 19.96 -8.56
C PRO A 480 -15.11 20.08 -9.78
N THR A 481 -13.80 20.21 -9.57
CA THR A 481 -12.81 20.15 -10.66
C THR A 481 -12.61 18.73 -11.18
N ARG A 482 -12.95 17.73 -10.38
CA ARG A 482 -12.83 16.29 -10.68
C ARG A 482 -14.18 15.66 -11.02
N GLY A 483 -15.15 16.51 -11.35
CA GLY A 483 -16.43 16.14 -11.95
C GLY A 483 -17.64 16.37 -11.04
N TRP A 484 -18.77 15.80 -11.43
CA TRP A 484 -20.07 16.01 -10.76
C TRP A 484 -20.05 15.62 -9.27
N PRO A 485 -20.40 16.53 -8.34
CA PRO A 485 -20.44 16.26 -6.90
C PRO A 485 -21.74 15.54 -6.52
N CYS A 486 -21.94 14.32 -7.02
CA CYS A 486 -23.10 13.48 -6.75
C CYS A 486 -22.78 12.20 -5.97
N TRP A 487 -21.57 11.65 -6.14
CA TRP A 487 -21.13 10.46 -5.43
C TRP A 487 -20.87 10.76 -3.96
N TRP A 488 -21.23 9.81 -3.09
CA TRP A 488 -20.86 9.84 -1.69
C TRP A 488 -20.70 8.41 -1.15
N SER A 489 -19.72 8.24 -0.28
CA SER A 489 -19.49 7.02 0.49
C SER A 489 -18.65 7.35 1.72
N PHE A 490 -18.99 6.79 2.87
CA PHE A 490 -18.25 6.99 4.11
C PHE A 490 -18.55 5.85 5.10
N ARG A 491 -17.70 5.72 6.12
CA ARG A 491 -17.92 4.85 7.28
C ARG A 491 -18.44 5.70 8.43
N LEU A 492 -19.49 5.22 9.09
CA LEU A 492 -19.95 5.77 10.35
C LEU A 492 -19.55 4.80 11.47
N ALA A 493 -18.81 5.27 12.46
CA ALA A 493 -18.37 4.50 13.64
C ALA A 493 -18.98 5.10 14.91
N GLY A 494 -18.75 4.46 16.07
CA GLY A 494 -19.36 4.88 17.34
C GLY A 494 -20.83 4.47 17.43
N LEU A 495 -21.20 3.37 16.79
CA LEU A 495 -22.56 2.87 16.72
C LEU A 495 -22.81 1.83 17.80
N THR A 496 -24.05 1.76 18.29
CA THR A 496 -24.50 0.65 19.11
C THR A 496 -25.12 -0.38 18.17
N PRO A 497 -24.64 -1.65 18.14
CA PRO A 497 -25.24 -2.69 17.33
C PRO A 497 -26.74 -2.81 17.57
N GLY A 498 -27.53 -2.84 16.48
CA GLY A 498 -28.99 -2.92 16.54
C GLY A 498 -29.71 -1.59 16.81
N GLU A 499 -28.99 -0.49 17.05
CA GLU A 499 -29.57 0.85 17.21
C GLU A 499 -29.76 1.53 15.83
N PRO A 500 -30.99 1.96 15.47
CA PRO A 500 -31.20 2.66 14.21
C PRO A 500 -30.49 4.02 14.18
N ILE A 501 -29.76 4.29 13.09
CA ILE A 501 -29.19 5.59 12.78
C ILE A 501 -29.99 6.29 11.67
N THR A 502 -30.05 7.62 11.74
CA THR A 502 -30.70 8.45 10.73
C THR A 502 -29.64 9.15 9.86
N LEU A 503 -29.71 8.95 8.55
CA LEU A 503 -28.84 9.60 7.57
C LEU A 503 -29.62 10.65 6.79
N ARG A 504 -29.29 11.94 6.93
CA ARG A 504 -29.93 13.04 6.20
C ARG A 504 -28.98 13.60 5.15
N LEU A 505 -29.27 13.27 3.91
CA LEU A 505 -28.54 13.73 2.75
C LEU A 505 -29.19 14.98 2.16
N ARG A 506 -28.40 16.00 1.83
CA ARG A 506 -28.79 17.07 0.90
C ARG A 506 -27.88 17.10 -0.33
N GLY A 507 -28.38 17.65 -1.44
CA GLY A 507 -27.57 17.84 -2.65
C GLY A 507 -26.40 18.80 -2.41
N SER A 508 -25.33 18.64 -3.19
CA SER A 508 -24.17 19.54 -3.10
C SER A 508 -24.50 20.94 -3.61
N ASP A 509 -23.94 21.95 -2.96
CA ASP A 509 -23.96 23.35 -3.38
C ASP A 509 -22.79 23.70 -4.32
N ALA A 510 -21.88 22.75 -4.56
CA ALA A 510 -20.75 22.95 -5.46
C ALA A 510 -21.20 23.03 -6.93
N VAL A 511 -20.46 23.80 -7.71
CA VAL A 511 -20.79 24.16 -9.09
C VAL A 511 -19.74 23.59 -10.04
N VAL A 512 -20.19 22.88 -11.08
CA VAL A 512 -19.33 22.32 -12.14
C VAL A 512 -19.70 22.98 -13.47
N GLY A 513 -18.79 23.78 -14.02
CA GLY A 513 -19.01 24.46 -15.30
C GLY A 513 -20.02 25.62 -15.21
N THR A 514 -21.29 25.38 -15.55
CA THR A 514 -22.34 26.43 -15.62
C THR A 514 -22.71 26.97 -14.24
N ALA A 515 -23.27 28.18 -14.16
CA ALA A 515 -23.42 28.97 -12.94
C ALA A 515 -24.33 28.40 -11.81
N LYS A 516 -24.84 27.15 -11.90
CA LYS A 516 -25.75 26.56 -10.89
C LYS A 516 -25.31 25.16 -10.44
N PRO A 517 -25.57 24.77 -9.18
CA PRO A 517 -25.26 23.43 -8.68
C PRO A 517 -26.03 22.32 -9.41
N LEU A 518 -25.47 21.11 -9.38
CA LEU A 518 -26.11 19.91 -9.93
C LEU A 518 -27.42 19.61 -9.17
N ALA A 519 -28.46 19.16 -9.87
CA ALA A 519 -29.73 18.83 -9.24
C ALA A 519 -29.55 17.71 -8.18
N ALA A 520 -30.11 17.92 -6.98
CA ALA A 520 -29.93 17.01 -5.85
C ALA A 520 -30.39 15.55 -6.13
N SER A 521 -31.32 15.36 -7.08
CA SER A 521 -31.78 14.02 -7.50
C SER A 521 -30.65 13.11 -8.02
N TRP A 522 -29.53 13.66 -8.48
CA TRP A 522 -28.34 12.88 -8.87
C TRP A 522 -27.61 12.27 -7.68
N ALA A 523 -27.70 12.87 -6.50
CA ALA A 523 -27.04 12.38 -5.29
C ALA A 523 -27.95 11.48 -4.43
N MET A 524 -29.26 11.45 -4.71
CA MET A 524 -30.28 10.90 -3.81
C MET A 524 -30.92 9.63 -4.38
N PRO A 525 -30.25 8.46 -4.23
CA PRO A 525 -30.89 7.19 -4.56
C PRO A 525 -32.14 7.00 -3.69
N THR A 526 -33.16 6.34 -4.21
CA THR A 526 -34.34 5.98 -3.41
C THR A 526 -33.96 5.03 -2.28
N ARG A 527 -32.94 4.19 -2.49
CA ARG A 527 -32.36 3.33 -1.45
C ARG A 527 -30.85 3.52 -1.48
N ALA A 528 -30.29 4.02 -0.38
CA ALA A 528 -28.85 3.99 -0.21
C ALA A 528 -28.38 2.53 -0.09
N THR A 529 -27.07 2.34 -0.15
CA THR A 529 -26.45 1.04 0.15
C THR A 529 -25.60 1.12 1.39
N TYR A 530 -25.55 0.04 2.15
CA TYR A 530 -24.72 -0.06 3.33
C TYR A 530 -24.11 -1.45 3.49
N SER A 531 -23.04 -1.54 4.26
CA SER A 531 -22.32 -2.77 4.54
C SER A 531 -21.61 -2.69 5.90
N ASP A 532 -21.76 -3.72 6.72
CA ASP A 532 -21.04 -3.85 8.00
C ASP A 532 -19.61 -4.38 7.80
N ASP A 533 -19.35 -5.15 6.74
CA ASP A 533 -18.07 -5.81 6.47
C ASP A 533 -17.29 -5.22 5.27
N GLY A 534 -17.90 -4.29 4.53
CA GLY A 534 -17.36 -3.70 3.30
C GLY A 534 -17.40 -4.62 2.08
N ALA A 535 -17.89 -5.85 2.21
CA ALA A 535 -17.92 -6.86 1.15
C ALA A 535 -19.35 -7.16 0.68
N ILE A 536 -20.28 -7.30 1.63
CA ILE A 536 -21.69 -7.60 1.38
C ILE A 536 -22.49 -6.31 1.49
N TRP A 537 -22.97 -5.82 0.35
CA TRP A 537 -23.72 -4.58 0.25
C TRP A 537 -25.23 -4.84 0.21
N ARG A 538 -25.96 -4.15 1.09
CA ARG A 538 -27.40 -4.25 1.27
C ARG A 538 -28.05 -2.90 0.95
N HIS A 539 -29.31 -2.92 0.53
CA HIS A 539 -30.09 -1.69 0.41
C HIS A 539 -30.71 -1.28 1.73
N THR A 540 -30.77 0.02 1.98
CA THR A 540 -31.65 0.59 3.01
C THR A 540 -33.12 0.38 2.64
N GLU A 541 -34.03 0.66 3.58
CA GLU A 541 -35.40 1.00 3.24
C GLU A 541 -35.48 2.20 2.27
N ALA A 542 -36.63 2.40 1.63
CA ALA A 542 -36.83 3.55 0.76
C ALA A 542 -36.72 4.84 1.58
N GLY A 543 -35.82 5.74 1.17
CA GLY A 543 -35.60 7.01 1.84
C GLY A 543 -36.83 7.92 1.75
N ARG A 544 -37.01 8.75 2.78
CA ARG A 544 -38.09 9.73 2.85
C ARG A 544 -37.60 11.11 2.44
N ARG A 545 -38.38 11.79 1.59
CA ARG A 545 -38.11 13.18 1.19
C ARG A 545 -38.76 14.15 2.18
N GLU A 546 -37.96 15.08 2.70
CA GLU A 546 -38.41 16.18 3.57
C GLU A 546 -37.73 17.49 3.15
N GLY A 547 -38.43 18.32 2.38
CA GLY A 547 -37.85 19.54 1.81
C GLY A 547 -36.64 19.22 0.92
N GLU A 548 -35.49 19.80 1.25
CA GLU A 548 -34.22 19.55 0.54
C GLU A 548 -33.55 18.22 0.91
N TRP A 549 -33.99 17.57 1.99
CA TRP A 549 -33.35 16.38 2.55
C TRP A 549 -33.91 15.08 1.96
N MET A 550 -33.04 14.09 1.85
CA MET A 550 -33.36 12.68 1.70
C MET A 550 -32.91 11.95 2.95
N ILE A 551 -33.83 11.23 3.59
CA ILE A 551 -33.63 10.64 4.91
C ILE A 551 -33.65 9.13 4.80
N TYR A 552 -32.56 8.47 5.19
CA TYR A 552 -32.47 7.02 5.30
C TYR A 552 -32.38 6.59 6.77
N SER A 553 -32.89 5.40 7.06
CA SER A 553 -32.66 4.71 8.34
C SER A 553 -31.80 3.47 8.07
N VAL A 554 -30.77 3.26 8.88
CA VAL A 554 -29.90 2.08 8.82
C VAL A 554 -29.82 1.49 10.22
N THR A 555 -29.88 0.18 10.34
CA THR A 555 -29.68 -0.52 11.61
C THR A 555 -28.42 -1.38 11.46
N PRO A 556 -27.27 -0.89 11.93
CA PRO A 556 -26.01 -1.59 11.80
C PRO A 556 -25.99 -2.84 12.69
N GLU A 557 -25.33 -3.89 12.22
CA GLU A 557 -25.08 -5.11 12.99
C GLU A 557 -23.79 -4.98 13.83
N GLY A 558 -22.90 -4.06 13.43
CA GLY A 558 -21.65 -3.72 14.12
C GLY A 558 -21.65 -2.36 14.81
N ASP A 559 -20.51 -2.02 15.40
CA ASP A 559 -20.22 -0.70 15.97
C ASP A 559 -19.81 0.34 14.92
N SER A 560 -19.72 -0.09 13.65
CA SER A 560 -19.53 0.76 12.49
C SER A 560 -20.24 0.19 11.27
N VAL A 561 -20.56 1.06 10.32
CA VAL A 561 -21.21 0.70 9.05
C VAL A 561 -20.72 1.59 7.94
N GLN A 562 -20.43 1.01 6.77
CA GLN A 562 -20.18 1.78 5.56
C GLN A 562 -21.49 2.07 4.85
N VAL A 563 -21.66 3.30 4.38
CA VAL A 563 -22.85 3.75 3.66
C VAL A 563 -22.42 4.47 2.39
N ALA A 564 -23.19 4.29 1.31
CA ALA A 564 -22.84 4.81 0.00
C ALA A 564 -24.07 5.08 -0.87
N TRP A 565 -23.87 5.95 -1.85
CA TRP A 565 -24.83 6.28 -2.91
C TRP A 565 -25.32 5.03 -3.67
N GLY A 566 -24.42 4.09 -3.93
CA GLY A 566 -24.67 2.78 -4.52
C GLY A 566 -23.50 1.86 -4.17
N PRO A 567 -23.57 0.56 -4.47
CA PRO A 567 -22.54 -0.38 -4.01
C PRO A 567 -21.18 0.03 -4.60
N PRO A 568 -20.18 0.41 -3.78
CA PRO A 568 -18.86 0.81 -4.24
C PRO A 568 -18.17 -0.30 -5.05
N TYR A 569 -17.24 0.11 -5.89
CA TYR A 569 -16.34 -0.76 -6.66
C TYR A 569 -15.06 0.03 -6.88
N THR A 570 -14.03 -0.22 -6.09
CA THR A 570 -12.80 0.58 -6.09
C THR A 570 -11.81 0.11 -7.18
N PRO A 571 -10.77 0.90 -7.50
CA PRO A 571 -9.66 0.42 -8.31
C PRO A 571 -8.99 -0.83 -7.70
N THR A 572 -8.90 -0.92 -6.36
CA THR A 572 -8.43 -2.14 -5.69
C THR A 572 -9.36 -3.32 -5.97
N ASP A 573 -10.69 -3.15 -5.90
CA ASP A 573 -11.66 -4.21 -6.23
C ASP A 573 -11.51 -4.66 -7.69
N ALA A 574 -11.36 -3.72 -8.61
CA ALA A 574 -11.13 -3.97 -10.03
C ALA A 574 -9.87 -4.79 -10.29
N ALA A 575 -8.74 -4.39 -9.70
CA ALA A 575 -7.47 -5.07 -9.85
C ALA A 575 -7.53 -6.49 -9.25
N ASN A 576 -8.10 -6.63 -8.06
CA ASN A 576 -8.27 -7.92 -7.39
C ASN A 576 -9.17 -8.86 -8.19
N TRP A 577 -10.28 -8.36 -8.72
CA TRP A 577 -11.20 -9.15 -9.54
C TRP A 577 -10.53 -9.62 -10.84
N VAL A 578 -9.89 -8.73 -11.61
CA VAL A 578 -9.20 -9.09 -12.86
C VAL A 578 -8.11 -10.13 -12.60
N ARG A 579 -7.30 -9.93 -11.56
CA ARG A 579 -6.25 -10.88 -11.15
C ARG A 579 -6.85 -12.23 -10.77
N ALA A 580 -7.86 -12.26 -9.93
CA ALA A 580 -8.53 -13.50 -9.53
C ALA A 580 -9.15 -14.23 -10.72
N MET A 581 -9.70 -13.53 -11.72
CA MET A 581 -10.21 -14.16 -12.94
C MET A 581 -9.08 -14.78 -13.78
N GLY A 582 -7.95 -14.09 -13.93
CA GLY A 582 -6.77 -14.60 -14.63
C GLY A 582 -6.14 -15.82 -13.95
N GLU A 583 -6.12 -15.85 -12.61
CA GLU A 583 -5.65 -17.00 -11.83
C GLU A 583 -6.62 -18.20 -11.92
N ARG A 584 -7.93 -17.93 -11.99
CA ARG A 584 -8.97 -18.97 -11.99
C ARG A 584 -9.19 -19.66 -13.33
N SER A 585 -8.84 -19.02 -14.45
CA SER A 585 -9.12 -19.56 -15.78
C SER A 585 -7.90 -19.48 -16.69
N PRO A 586 -7.45 -20.60 -17.30
CA PRO A 586 -6.36 -20.58 -18.26
C PRO A 586 -6.71 -19.82 -19.55
N HIS A 587 -7.98 -19.43 -19.73
CA HIS A 587 -8.47 -18.68 -20.89
C HIS A 587 -8.49 -17.17 -20.65
N ALA A 588 -8.12 -16.73 -19.44
CA ALA A 588 -8.09 -15.33 -19.04
C ALA A 588 -6.69 -14.92 -18.62
N THR A 589 -6.31 -13.70 -18.96
CA THR A 589 -5.05 -13.10 -18.53
C THR A 589 -5.36 -11.75 -17.91
N ALA A 590 -4.90 -11.57 -16.67
CA ALA A 590 -4.90 -10.28 -16.02
C ALA A 590 -3.81 -9.41 -16.65
N THR A 591 -4.19 -8.26 -17.18
CA THR A 591 -3.28 -7.33 -17.85
C THR A 591 -3.54 -5.91 -17.37
N GLU A 592 -2.64 -5.00 -17.71
CA GLU A 592 -2.81 -3.57 -17.50
C GLU A 592 -3.06 -2.88 -18.85
N LEU A 593 -4.09 -2.04 -18.93
CA LEU A 593 -4.33 -1.21 -20.11
C LEU A 593 -3.26 -0.12 -20.24
N CYS A 594 -3.03 0.61 -19.14
CA CYS A 594 -2.00 1.62 -18.96
C CYS A 594 -1.91 2.02 -17.46
N GLN A 595 -0.96 2.90 -17.15
CA GLN A 595 -0.98 3.69 -15.92
C GLN A 595 -1.68 5.03 -16.15
N SER A 596 -2.50 5.47 -15.20
CA SER A 596 -3.28 6.71 -15.21
C SER A 596 -2.41 7.98 -15.10
N GLY A 597 -3.06 9.14 -15.06
CA GLY A 597 -2.39 10.42 -14.80
C GLY A 597 -1.65 10.43 -13.46
N GLU A 598 -2.24 9.82 -12.43
CA GLU A 598 -1.70 9.73 -11.08
C GLU A 598 -1.00 8.39 -10.77
N GLY A 599 -0.59 7.66 -11.81
CA GLY A 599 0.24 6.46 -11.66
C GLY A 599 -0.50 5.19 -11.20
N ARG A 600 -1.83 5.18 -11.22
CA ARG A 600 -2.63 3.97 -10.89
C ARG A 600 -2.73 3.05 -12.10
N ALA A 601 -2.59 1.75 -11.85
CA ALA A 601 -2.83 0.74 -12.88
C ALA A 601 -4.31 0.75 -13.30
N VAL A 602 -4.56 0.67 -14.61
CA VAL A 602 -5.90 0.48 -15.18
C VAL A 602 -6.05 -1.01 -15.51
N PRO A 603 -6.71 -1.80 -14.64
CA PRO A 603 -6.76 -3.25 -14.81
C PRO A 603 -7.62 -3.63 -16.01
N MET A 604 -7.21 -4.67 -16.74
CA MET A 604 -7.92 -5.19 -17.90
C MET A 604 -7.86 -6.72 -17.94
N LEU A 605 -9.01 -7.37 -18.10
CA LEU A 605 -9.10 -8.80 -18.34
C LEU A 605 -9.05 -9.07 -19.85
N HIS A 606 -8.10 -9.88 -20.29
CA HIS A 606 -7.97 -10.32 -21.68
C HIS A 606 -8.36 -11.80 -21.77
N VAL A 607 -9.37 -12.14 -22.58
CA VAL A 607 -9.94 -13.49 -22.62
C VAL A 607 -9.94 -14.06 -24.04
N ARG A 608 -9.42 -15.29 -24.18
CA ARG A 608 -9.49 -16.12 -25.40
C ARG A 608 -9.24 -17.59 -25.05
N GLU A 609 -9.90 -18.51 -25.75
CA GLU A 609 -9.76 -19.95 -25.58
C GLU A 609 -9.40 -20.64 -26.91
N GLY A 610 -8.50 -21.63 -26.87
CA GLY A 610 -8.10 -22.46 -28.01
C GLY A 610 -7.13 -21.78 -28.98
N ASP A 611 -6.82 -22.48 -30.08
CA ASP A 611 -5.74 -22.11 -31.00
C ASP A 611 -6.22 -21.41 -32.29
N LEU A 612 -7.49 -20.98 -32.34
CA LEU A 612 -7.98 -20.22 -33.49
C LEU A 612 -7.11 -18.95 -33.66
N PRO A 613 -6.48 -18.72 -34.83
CA PRO A 613 -5.67 -17.54 -35.06
C PRO A 613 -6.47 -16.27 -34.82
N ASN A 614 -5.79 -15.25 -34.30
CA ASN A 614 -6.43 -13.99 -33.93
C ASN A 614 -7.22 -13.41 -35.12
N GLU A 615 -6.66 -13.43 -36.34
CA GLU A 615 -7.28 -12.94 -37.57
C GLU A 615 -8.69 -13.51 -37.84
N ARG A 616 -8.94 -14.73 -37.34
CA ARG A 616 -10.20 -15.46 -37.50
C ARG A 616 -11.15 -15.32 -36.31
N ARG A 617 -10.71 -14.66 -35.23
CA ARG A 617 -11.52 -14.34 -34.05
C ARG A 617 -12.24 -13.02 -34.20
N PHE A 618 -13.46 -12.96 -33.71
CA PHE A 618 -14.17 -11.70 -33.48
C PHE A 618 -13.43 -10.89 -32.40
N GLY A 619 -13.30 -9.58 -32.58
CA GLY A 619 -12.77 -8.69 -31.54
C GLY A 619 -13.90 -8.04 -30.77
N VAL A 620 -13.87 -8.19 -29.45
CA VAL A 620 -14.87 -7.63 -28.54
C VAL A 620 -14.16 -6.74 -27.52
N TRP A 621 -14.59 -5.48 -27.44
CA TRP A 621 -14.11 -4.53 -26.45
C TRP A 621 -15.25 -4.16 -25.50
N VAL A 622 -15.04 -4.35 -24.22
CA VAL A 622 -15.96 -3.98 -23.15
C VAL A 622 -15.22 -3.05 -22.19
N GLN A 623 -15.78 -1.89 -21.91
CA GLN A 623 -15.24 -0.98 -20.92
C GLN A 623 -16.36 -0.43 -20.05
N ALA A 624 -16.03 -0.05 -18.83
CA ALA A 624 -16.97 0.53 -17.90
C ALA A 624 -16.42 1.79 -17.25
N ARG A 625 -17.37 2.64 -16.84
CA ARG A 625 -17.12 3.67 -15.83
C ARG A 625 -16.07 4.70 -16.25
N GLN A 626 -16.30 5.27 -17.44
CA GLN A 626 -15.63 6.52 -17.83
C GLN A 626 -16.10 7.70 -16.96
N HIS A 627 -17.27 7.63 -16.33
CA HIS A 627 -17.64 8.55 -15.26
C HIS A 627 -17.56 7.82 -13.91
N ALA A 628 -16.72 8.31 -13.01
CA ALA A 628 -16.40 7.64 -11.76
C ALA A 628 -17.60 7.40 -10.81
N TRP A 629 -18.63 8.26 -10.82
CA TRP A 629 -19.83 8.07 -9.99
C TRP A 629 -20.67 6.82 -10.36
N GLU A 630 -20.49 6.27 -11.56
CA GLU A 630 -21.33 5.23 -12.15
C GLU A 630 -20.89 3.82 -11.71
N SER A 631 -20.89 3.58 -10.40
CA SER A 631 -20.37 2.35 -9.78
C SER A 631 -21.06 1.07 -10.29
N GLY A 632 -22.35 1.15 -10.64
CA GLY A 632 -23.09 0.00 -11.17
C GLY A 632 -22.47 -0.58 -12.44
N SER A 633 -21.86 0.25 -13.28
CA SER A 633 -21.22 -0.15 -14.53
C SER A 633 -20.06 -1.13 -14.32
N SER A 634 -19.27 -0.96 -13.24
CA SER A 634 -18.19 -1.89 -12.91
C SER A 634 -18.72 -3.26 -12.47
N TRP A 635 -19.83 -3.29 -11.73
CA TRP A 635 -20.49 -4.55 -11.36
C TRP A 635 -21.11 -5.26 -12.58
N VAL A 636 -21.61 -4.53 -13.57
CA VAL A 636 -22.04 -5.09 -14.87
C VAL A 636 -20.84 -5.68 -15.62
N ALA A 637 -19.71 -4.98 -15.68
CA ALA A 637 -18.48 -5.50 -16.29
C ALA A 637 -18.00 -6.79 -15.59
N GLN A 638 -18.04 -6.83 -14.25
CA GLN A 638 -17.72 -8.02 -13.50
C GLN A 638 -18.65 -9.20 -13.85
N GLY A 639 -19.96 -8.99 -13.88
CA GLY A 639 -20.91 -10.04 -14.25
C GLY A 639 -20.73 -10.54 -15.69
N PHE A 640 -20.38 -9.64 -16.61
CA PHE A 640 -20.02 -10.01 -17.98
C PHE A 640 -18.81 -10.95 -18.00
N GLY A 641 -17.73 -10.58 -17.32
CA GLY A 641 -16.50 -11.38 -17.28
C GLY A 641 -16.69 -12.73 -16.57
N GLU A 642 -17.46 -12.77 -15.49
CA GLU A 642 -17.77 -14.01 -14.77
C GLU A 642 -18.62 -14.98 -15.58
N TRP A 643 -19.64 -14.49 -16.29
CA TRP A 643 -20.39 -15.34 -17.22
C TRP A 643 -19.49 -15.81 -18.35
N LEU A 644 -18.67 -14.91 -18.91
CA LEU A 644 -17.72 -15.23 -19.98
C LEU A 644 -16.75 -16.33 -19.58
N LEU A 645 -16.39 -16.47 -18.30
CA LEU A 645 -15.48 -17.52 -17.78
C LEU A 645 -16.20 -18.72 -17.15
N SER A 646 -17.53 -18.77 -17.20
CA SER A 646 -18.33 -19.89 -16.68
C SER A 646 -18.29 -21.12 -17.60
N ASP A 647 -18.85 -22.23 -17.11
CA ASP A 647 -19.04 -23.47 -17.87
C ASP A 647 -20.23 -23.44 -18.83
N ASP A 648 -20.91 -22.30 -18.98
CA ASP A 648 -21.99 -22.13 -19.96
C ASP A 648 -21.47 -22.40 -21.38
N ALA A 649 -22.20 -23.22 -22.15
CA ALA A 649 -21.81 -23.59 -23.51
C ALA A 649 -21.71 -22.37 -24.44
N ASP A 650 -22.52 -21.34 -24.22
CA ASP A 650 -22.47 -20.10 -24.97
C ASP A 650 -21.25 -19.26 -24.60
N ALA A 651 -20.86 -19.26 -23.32
CA ALA A 651 -19.63 -18.62 -22.87
C ALA A 651 -18.39 -19.30 -23.46
N ALA A 652 -18.34 -20.63 -23.41
CA ALA A 652 -17.26 -21.42 -24.01
C ALA A 652 -17.16 -21.19 -25.53
N TRP A 653 -18.30 -21.14 -26.22
CA TRP A 653 -18.32 -20.79 -27.64
C TRP A 653 -17.75 -19.38 -27.87
N LEU A 654 -18.17 -18.38 -27.09
CA LEU A 654 -17.70 -17.01 -27.24
C LEU A 654 -16.18 -16.91 -27.04
N ARG A 655 -15.62 -17.50 -25.97
CA ARG A 655 -14.17 -17.50 -25.73
C ARG A 655 -13.37 -18.17 -26.85
N ARG A 656 -13.93 -19.20 -27.50
CA ARG A 656 -13.28 -19.92 -28.61
C ARG A 656 -13.29 -19.17 -29.93
N HIS A 657 -14.26 -18.29 -30.14
CA HIS A 657 -14.47 -17.58 -31.42
C HIS A 657 -14.16 -16.09 -31.33
N ALA A 658 -14.00 -15.54 -30.13
CA ALA A 658 -13.66 -14.14 -29.92
C ALA A 658 -12.35 -13.97 -29.15
N GLU A 659 -11.78 -12.77 -29.27
CA GLU A 659 -10.78 -12.19 -28.38
C GLU A 659 -11.47 -11.02 -27.66
N VAL A 660 -11.62 -11.13 -26.34
CA VAL A 660 -12.37 -10.18 -25.52
C VAL A 660 -11.42 -9.37 -24.64
N PHE A 661 -11.54 -8.06 -24.67
CA PHE A 661 -10.85 -7.13 -23.77
C PHE A 661 -11.89 -6.47 -22.87
N LEU A 662 -11.71 -6.58 -21.57
CA LEU A 662 -12.67 -6.06 -20.58
C LEU A 662 -11.99 -5.17 -19.55
N VAL A 663 -12.37 -3.89 -19.53
CA VAL A 663 -11.84 -2.87 -18.60
C VAL A 663 -12.93 -2.48 -17.60
N PRO A 664 -12.89 -2.94 -16.33
CA PRO A 664 -13.96 -2.70 -15.36
C PRO A 664 -14.04 -1.26 -14.83
N VAL A 665 -12.95 -0.48 -14.94
CA VAL A 665 -12.90 0.93 -14.54
C VAL A 665 -11.96 1.68 -15.49
N MET A 666 -12.48 2.64 -16.25
CA MET A 666 -11.68 3.53 -17.08
C MET A 666 -11.14 4.72 -16.26
N ASP A 667 -11.99 5.40 -15.48
CA ASP A 667 -11.60 6.59 -14.71
C ASP A 667 -11.07 6.22 -13.31
N VAL A 668 -9.93 5.52 -13.24
CA VAL A 668 -9.40 4.97 -11.97
C VAL A 668 -9.02 6.05 -10.96
N ASP A 669 -8.57 7.22 -11.40
CA ASP A 669 -8.11 8.29 -10.51
C ASP A 669 -9.27 9.00 -9.80
N ASN A 670 -10.38 9.26 -10.50
CA ASN A 670 -11.56 9.84 -9.86
C ASN A 670 -12.32 8.80 -9.03
N VAL A 671 -12.31 7.52 -9.42
CA VAL A 671 -12.87 6.46 -8.56
C VAL A 671 -12.06 6.32 -7.28
N ALA A 672 -10.73 6.30 -7.33
CA ALA A 672 -9.88 6.14 -6.14
C ALA A 672 -10.11 7.19 -5.06
N THR A 673 -10.50 8.39 -5.49
CA THR A 673 -10.60 9.61 -4.68
C THR A 673 -12.05 9.98 -4.37
N GLY A 674 -13.02 9.13 -4.74
CA GLY A 674 -14.43 9.37 -4.49
C GLY A 674 -15.01 10.58 -5.24
N ASN A 675 -14.51 10.87 -6.44
CA ASN A 675 -14.97 11.96 -7.29
C ASN A 675 -15.95 11.48 -8.37
N GLY A 676 -16.68 12.42 -8.99
CA GLY A 676 -17.71 12.10 -9.97
C GLY A 676 -17.21 11.77 -11.37
N GLY A 677 -16.06 12.31 -11.79
CA GLY A 677 -15.46 12.08 -13.12
C GLY A 677 -16.18 12.75 -14.31
N LYS A 678 -17.52 12.84 -14.29
CA LYS A 678 -18.30 13.50 -15.33
C LYS A 678 -18.08 15.01 -15.34
N ASN A 679 -17.76 15.58 -16.49
CA ASN A 679 -17.27 16.95 -16.66
C ASN A 679 -16.01 17.27 -15.83
N ALA A 680 -15.17 16.29 -15.50
CA ALA A 680 -13.88 16.55 -14.86
C ALA A 680 -12.98 17.44 -15.73
N LEU A 681 -12.06 18.15 -15.08
CA LEU A 681 -11.00 18.92 -15.73
C LEU A 681 -9.76 18.04 -15.91
N PRO A 682 -9.00 18.23 -17.00
CA PRO A 682 -9.21 19.25 -18.02
C PRO A 682 -10.29 18.87 -19.05
N HIS A 683 -10.79 17.64 -19.05
CA HIS A 683 -11.79 17.17 -20.02
C HIS A 683 -12.62 16.00 -19.48
N ASP A 684 -13.87 15.88 -19.90
CA ASP A 684 -14.68 14.70 -19.60
C ASP A 684 -14.12 13.46 -20.34
N HIS A 685 -13.92 12.35 -19.61
CA HIS A 685 -13.39 11.09 -20.15
C HIS A 685 -14.19 10.58 -21.36
N ASN A 686 -15.53 10.58 -21.29
CA ASN A 686 -16.39 10.18 -22.39
C ASN A 686 -16.66 11.32 -23.39
N ARG A 687 -15.86 12.38 -23.37
CA ARG A 687 -15.75 13.37 -24.44
C ARG A 687 -14.34 13.47 -24.99
N ASP A 688 -13.40 12.69 -24.48
CA ASP A 688 -11.97 12.79 -24.82
C ASP A 688 -11.58 11.92 -26.02
N TRP A 689 -12.55 11.26 -26.68
CA TRP A 689 -12.29 10.35 -27.80
C TRP A 689 -12.04 11.12 -29.10
N SER A 690 -10.83 11.65 -29.23
CA SER A 690 -10.37 12.40 -30.40
C SER A 690 -8.86 12.25 -30.58
N ASP A 691 -8.30 12.69 -31.71
CA ASP A 691 -6.84 12.66 -31.92
C ASP A 691 -6.03 13.48 -30.91
N ASN A 692 -6.69 14.38 -30.17
CA ASN A 692 -6.10 15.17 -29.10
C ASN A 692 -6.54 14.71 -27.70
N ALA A 693 -6.80 13.40 -27.54
CA ALA A 693 -7.13 12.81 -26.24
C ALA A 693 -6.07 13.15 -25.18
N ARG A 694 -6.54 13.39 -23.96
CA ARG A 694 -5.75 13.86 -22.81
C ARG A 694 -5.54 12.76 -21.77
N TRP A 695 -6.53 11.90 -21.58
CA TRP A 695 -6.49 10.81 -20.61
C TRP A 695 -5.73 9.62 -21.17
N LYS A 696 -4.78 9.10 -20.40
CA LYS A 696 -3.91 7.98 -20.83
C LYS A 696 -4.74 6.73 -21.10
N GLU A 697 -5.81 6.56 -20.35
CA GLU A 697 -6.80 5.49 -20.42
C GLU A 697 -7.51 5.50 -21.78
N VAL A 698 -7.98 6.69 -22.19
CA VAL A 698 -8.62 6.89 -23.50
C VAL A 698 -7.62 6.70 -24.64
N ILE A 699 -6.39 7.22 -24.50
CA ILE A 699 -5.31 7.03 -25.49
C ILE A 699 -5.00 5.54 -25.68
N ALA A 700 -4.86 4.79 -24.58
CA ALA A 700 -4.53 3.37 -24.59
C ALA A 700 -5.68 2.52 -25.18
N ALA A 701 -6.93 2.80 -24.78
CA ALA A 701 -8.11 2.15 -25.34
C ALA A 701 -8.22 2.39 -26.85
N ARG A 702 -8.12 3.65 -27.30
CA ARG A 702 -8.13 4.00 -28.73
C ARG A 702 -7.03 3.28 -29.51
N ARG A 703 -5.83 3.15 -28.94
CA ARG A 703 -4.72 2.44 -29.59
C ARG A 703 -5.03 0.97 -29.82
N LYS A 704 -5.57 0.27 -28.82
CA LYS A 704 -5.95 -1.15 -28.94
C LYS A 704 -7.13 -1.34 -29.91
N ILE A 705 -8.16 -0.50 -29.79
CA ILE A 705 -9.32 -0.52 -30.69
C ILE A 705 -8.92 -0.23 -32.14
N ALA A 706 -8.05 0.75 -32.39
CA ALA A 706 -7.53 1.03 -33.72
C ALA A 706 -6.73 -0.16 -34.30
N GLY A 707 -6.09 -0.97 -33.45
CA GLY A 707 -5.50 -2.25 -33.84
C GLY A 707 -6.56 -3.22 -34.38
N LEU A 708 -7.61 -3.46 -33.60
CA LEU A 708 -8.74 -4.31 -34.00
C LEU A 708 -9.39 -3.80 -35.31
N ILE A 709 -9.58 -2.49 -35.45
CA ILE A 709 -10.15 -1.89 -36.67
C ILE A 709 -9.27 -2.17 -37.89
N ARG A 710 -7.94 -1.97 -37.78
CA ARG A 710 -6.99 -2.24 -38.87
C ARG A 710 -6.94 -3.71 -39.27
N GLU A 711 -7.16 -4.60 -38.31
CA GLU A 711 -7.24 -6.04 -38.53
C GLU A 711 -8.63 -6.48 -39.05
N GLU A 712 -9.55 -5.54 -39.25
CA GLU A 712 -10.96 -5.79 -39.58
C GLU A 712 -11.73 -6.59 -38.52
N ARG A 713 -11.26 -6.55 -37.28
CA ARG A 713 -11.70 -7.35 -36.12
C ARG A 713 -12.48 -6.58 -35.07
N MET A 714 -12.78 -5.30 -35.26
CA MET A 714 -13.61 -4.60 -34.28
C MET A 714 -15.09 -4.96 -34.50
N ASP A 715 -15.58 -6.02 -33.85
CA ASP A 715 -16.95 -6.50 -34.05
C ASP A 715 -17.95 -5.89 -33.07
N VAL A 716 -17.61 -5.88 -31.78
CA VAL A 716 -18.51 -5.41 -30.73
C VAL A 716 -17.76 -4.50 -29.76
N PHE A 717 -18.21 -3.26 -29.63
CA PHE A 717 -17.74 -2.29 -28.63
C PHE A 717 -18.88 -1.94 -27.68
N LEU A 718 -18.67 -2.15 -26.38
CA LEU A 718 -19.65 -1.89 -25.32
C LEU A 718 -19.04 -0.93 -24.30
N ASP A 719 -19.67 0.22 -24.10
CA ASP A 719 -19.31 1.20 -23.08
C ASP A 719 -20.41 1.28 -22.01
N LEU A 720 -20.08 0.86 -20.79
CA LEU A 720 -21.04 0.65 -19.70
C LEU A 720 -21.11 1.90 -18.78
N HIS A 721 -22.32 2.43 -18.63
CA HIS A 721 -22.67 3.67 -17.90
C HIS A 721 -23.93 3.49 -17.03
N ASN A 722 -24.29 4.56 -16.30
CA ASN A 722 -25.55 4.70 -15.57
C ASN A 722 -26.34 5.96 -16.01
N PRO A 723 -27.66 5.84 -16.30
CA PRO A 723 -28.43 6.93 -16.91
C PRO A 723 -28.83 8.00 -15.89
N GLY A 724 -29.57 9.01 -16.35
CA GLY A 724 -30.16 10.01 -15.46
C GLY A 724 -31.18 9.43 -14.46
N PRO A 725 -31.46 10.15 -13.34
CA PRO A 725 -32.44 9.71 -12.36
C PRO A 725 -33.80 9.39 -13.02
N GLY A 726 -34.28 8.16 -12.82
CA GLY A 726 -35.57 7.69 -13.34
C GLY A 726 -35.58 7.28 -14.82
N ASP A 727 -34.47 7.40 -15.55
CA ASP A 727 -34.37 6.93 -16.93
C ASP A 727 -34.03 5.43 -16.94
N GLN A 728 -34.86 4.64 -17.62
CA GLN A 728 -34.72 3.19 -17.80
C GLN A 728 -34.26 2.83 -19.22
N THR A 729 -33.86 3.83 -20.01
CA THR A 729 -33.33 3.62 -21.35
C THR A 729 -31.96 2.99 -21.25
N PHE A 730 -31.83 1.76 -21.77
CA PHE A 730 -30.59 1.02 -21.69
C PHE A 730 -29.65 1.36 -22.84
N PHE A 731 -30.13 1.47 -24.07
CA PHE A 731 -29.26 1.73 -25.22
C PHE A 731 -29.26 3.18 -25.67
N TYR A 732 -28.05 3.73 -25.78
CA TYR A 732 -27.76 5.03 -26.37
C TYR A 732 -26.98 4.79 -27.67
N VAL A 733 -27.58 5.17 -28.79
CA VAL A 733 -27.17 4.77 -30.15
C VAL A 733 -26.85 5.99 -31.01
N LEU A 734 -25.93 5.82 -31.95
CA LEU A 734 -25.73 6.80 -33.01
C LEU A 734 -26.93 6.75 -33.98
N PRO A 735 -27.50 7.89 -34.41
CA PRO A 735 -28.62 7.90 -35.36
C PRO A 735 -28.26 7.21 -36.67
N ALA A 736 -29.25 6.53 -37.28
CA ALA A 736 -29.05 5.67 -38.44
C ALA A 736 -28.50 6.43 -39.66
N GLU A 737 -28.79 7.72 -39.79
CA GLU A 737 -28.30 8.57 -40.89
C GLU A 737 -26.77 8.79 -40.86
N TYR A 738 -26.10 8.48 -39.75
CA TYR A 738 -24.63 8.52 -39.63
C TYR A 738 -23.99 7.13 -39.78
N LEU A 739 -24.77 6.09 -40.00
CA LEU A 739 -24.32 4.73 -40.21
C LEU A 739 -24.62 4.29 -41.65
N GLN A 740 -23.84 3.33 -42.15
CA GLN A 740 -24.05 2.70 -43.45
C GLN A 740 -24.43 1.24 -43.26
N ALA A 741 -25.14 0.65 -44.23
CA ALA A 741 -25.36 -0.79 -44.23
C ALA A 741 -24.01 -1.53 -44.33
N PRO A 742 -23.80 -2.65 -43.59
CA PRO A 742 -24.79 -3.37 -42.77
C PRO A 742 -24.87 -2.92 -41.29
N ALA A 743 -24.13 -1.90 -40.85
CA ALA A 743 -24.00 -1.54 -39.43
C ALA A 743 -25.34 -1.22 -38.74
N VAL A 744 -26.29 -0.59 -39.44
CA VAL A 744 -27.64 -0.28 -38.92
C VAL A 744 -28.38 -1.56 -38.53
N ASP A 745 -28.49 -2.50 -39.46
CA ASP A 745 -29.21 -3.76 -39.23
C ASP A 745 -28.54 -4.60 -38.14
N LEU A 746 -27.20 -4.63 -38.14
CA LEU A 746 -26.41 -5.34 -37.16
C LEU A 746 -26.55 -4.78 -35.75
N ARG A 747 -26.58 -3.45 -35.61
CA ARG A 747 -26.86 -2.77 -34.35
C ARG A 747 -28.25 -3.14 -33.85
N ASP A 748 -29.26 -3.07 -34.71
CA ASP A 748 -30.65 -3.32 -34.34
C ASP A 748 -30.86 -4.78 -33.91
N GLN A 749 -30.23 -5.73 -34.59
CA GLN A 749 -30.20 -7.14 -34.17
C GLN A 749 -29.57 -7.34 -32.80
N PHE A 750 -28.45 -6.65 -32.49
CA PHE A 750 -27.82 -6.74 -31.17
C PHE A 750 -28.73 -6.16 -30.08
N VAL A 751 -29.35 -5.01 -30.34
CA VAL A 751 -30.28 -4.34 -29.43
C VAL A 751 -31.48 -5.23 -29.12
N GLU A 752 -32.10 -5.82 -30.14
CA GLU A 752 -33.24 -6.72 -30.01
C GLU A 752 -32.91 -7.93 -29.12
N ARG A 753 -31.78 -8.60 -29.38
CA ARG A 753 -31.30 -9.76 -28.62
C ARG A 753 -31.06 -9.43 -27.15
N THR A 754 -30.48 -8.27 -26.91
CA THR A 754 -30.19 -7.84 -25.53
C THR A 754 -31.48 -7.52 -24.79
N TYR A 755 -32.43 -6.82 -25.43
CA TYR A 755 -33.73 -6.54 -24.80
C TYR A 755 -34.56 -7.80 -24.56
N ALA A 756 -34.53 -8.79 -25.45
CA ALA A 756 -35.18 -10.08 -25.23
C ALA A 756 -34.73 -10.76 -23.92
N ARG A 757 -33.47 -10.54 -23.50
CA ARG A 757 -32.94 -11.02 -22.22
C ARG A 757 -33.28 -10.11 -21.05
N LEU A 758 -33.05 -8.80 -21.19
CA LEU A 758 -33.24 -7.82 -20.12
C LEU A 758 -34.71 -7.54 -19.78
N GLN A 759 -35.65 -7.92 -20.64
CA GLN A 759 -37.09 -7.75 -20.42
C GLN A 759 -37.81 -9.06 -20.10
N ARG A 760 -37.07 -10.17 -19.88
CA ARG A 760 -37.67 -11.43 -19.45
C ARG A 760 -38.37 -11.27 -18.10
N PRO A 761 -39.47 -12.01 -17.84
CA PRO A 761 -40.08 -12.05 -16.51
C PRO A 761 -39.04 -12.38 -15.43
N GLY A 762 -38.95 -11.54 -14.40
CA GLY A 762 -37.97 -11.69 -13.33
C GLY A 762 -36.57 -11.12 -13.62
N ALA A 763 -36.38 -10.36 -14.70
CA ALA A 763 -35.14 -9.61 -14.93
C ALA A 763 -34.81 -8.70 -13.73
N ALA A 764 -33.52 -8.67 -13.35
CA ALA A 764 -33.08 -8.03 -12.12
C ALA A 764 -33.27 -6.50 -12.15
N ILE A 765 -32.90 -5.85 -13.25
CA ILE A 765 -33.01 -4.39 -13.43
C ILE A 765 -33.87 -4.12 -14.68
N PRO A 766 -34.93 -3.31 -14.58
CA PRO A 766 -35.83 -3.06 -15.70
C PRO A 766 -35.16 -2.21 -16.79
N ALA A 767 -35.52 -2.50 -18.04
CA ALA A 767 -35.10 -1.73 -19.21
C ALA A 767 -36.32 -1.35 -20.07
N SER A 768 -36.35 -0.12 -20.61
CA SER A 768 -37.52 0.44 -21.29
C SER A 768 -37.84 -0.20 -22.66
N GLY A 769 -36.90 -0.94 -23.25
CA GLY A 769 -37.03 -1.51 -24.59
C GLY A 769 -36.91 -0.48 -25.72
N LYS A 770 -36.60 0.78 -25.38
CA LYS A 770 -36.42 1.88 -26.34
C LYS A 770 -34.96 2.30 -26.40
N THR A 771 -34.53 2.89 -27.51
CA THR A 771 -33.18 3.45 -27.66
C THR A 771 -33.24 4.98 -27.58
N LYS A 772 -32.09 5.61 -27.25
CA LYS A 772 -31.92 7.07 -27.27
C LYS A 772 -30.84 7.47 -28.26
N ALA A 773 -31.09 8.50 -29.06
CA ALA A 773 -30.13 9.01 -30.03
C ALA A 773 -29.03 9.85 -29.34
N THR A 774 -27.77 9.64 -29.72
CA THR A 774 -26.57 10.37 -29.24
C THR A 774 -25.88 11.18 -30.35
N GLY A 775 -26.67 11.86 -31.17
CA GLY A 775 -26.20 12.69 -32.29
C GLY A 775 -25.97 14.18 -31.93
N PRO A 776 -25.96 15.09 -32.92
CA PRO A 776 -25.69 16.51 -32.70
C PRO A 776 -26.64 17.20 -31.71
N ASP A 777 -27.91 16.76 -31.65
CA ASP A 777 -28.90 17.31 -30.72
C ASP A 777 -28.68 16.84 -29.27
N TYR A 778 -27.86 15.81 -29.05
CA TYR A 778 -27.58 15.27 -27.73
C TYR A 778 -26.44 16.02 -27.03
N HIS A 779 -25.34 16.30 -27.73
CA HIS A 779 -24.18 16.97 -27.15
C HIS A 779 -23.30 17.63 -28.24
N PRO A 780 -22.71 18.83 -28.03
CA PRO A 780 -21.84 19.48 -29.03
C PRO A 780 -20.61 18.65 -29.41
N LEU A 781 -20.06 17.90 -28.46
CA LEU A 781 -18.93 16.98 -28.65
C LEU A 781 -19.38 15.53 -28.95
N TRP A 782 -20.56 15.31 -29.53
CA TRP A 782 -21.11 13.97 -29.77
C TRP A 782 -20.16 13.04 -30.54
N ARG A 783 -19.36 13.57 -31.47
CA ARG A 783 -18.34 12.81 -32.23
C ARG A 783 -17.16 12.33 -31.39
N GLN A 784 -16.96 12.91 -30.21
CA GLN A 784 -15.87 12.61 -29.29
C GLN A 784 -16.34 11.75 -28.10
N MET A 785 -17.56 11.22 -28.17
CA MET A 785 -18.04 10.18 -27.27
C MET A 785 -17.53 8.82 -27.75
N SER A 786 -17.16 7.94 -26.83
CA SER A 786 -16.56 6.63 -27.12
C SER A 786 -17.34 5.83 -28.18
N ALA A 787 -18.61 5.54 -27.90
CA ALA A 787 -19.44 4.70 -28.76
C ALA A 787 -19.66 5.33 -30.13
N THR A 788 -19.85 6.65 -30.18
CA THR A 788 -19.94 7.39 -31.44
C THR A 788 -18.63 7.35 -32.23
N TRP A 789 -17.51 7.61 -31.57
CA TRP A 789 -16.20 7.60 -32.20
C TRP A 789 -15.91 6.23 -32.81
N VAL A 790 -16.17 5.14 -32.07
CA VAL A 790 -16.00 3.77 -32.59
C VAL A 790 -16.98 3.46 -33.72
N ASN A 791 -18.23 3.95 -33.70
CA ASN A 791 -19.14 3.81 -34.85
C ASN A 791 -18.61 4.50 -36.11
N LEU A 792 -18.03 5.70 -35.97
CA LEU A 792 -17.56 6.50 -37.12
C LEU A 792 -16.22 6.01 -37.69
N HIS A 793 -15.41 5.30 -36.91
CA HIS A 793 -14.08 4.81 -37.32
C HIS A 793 -14.00 3.29 -37.43
N GLY A 794 -15.03 2.57 -36.98
CA GLY A 794 -15.10 1.12 -36.97
C GLY A 794 -15.19 0.50 -38.35
N ASN A 795 -15.13 -0.82 -38.40
CA ASN A 795 -15.36 -1.58 -39.61
C ASN A 795 -16.85 -1.54 -40.02
N PRO A 796 -17.21 -1.81 -41.28
CA PRO A 796 -18.61 -1.80 -41.74
C PRO A 796 -19.56 -2.70 -40.95
N HIS A 797 -19.01 -3.71 -40.25
CA HIS A 797 -19.75 -4.64 -39.41
C HIS A 797 -19.69 -4.36 -37.91
N THR A 798 -18.98 -3.31 -37.47
CA THR A 798 -18.85 -2.96 -36.06
C THR A 798 -20.19 -2.56 -35.45
N VAL A 799 -20.55 -3.19 -34.33
CA VAL A 799 -21.62 -2.74 -33.44
C VAL A 799 -20.99 -2.03 -32.26
N SER A 800 -21.27 -0.74 -32.12
CA SER A 800 -20.76 0.08 -31.03
C SER A 800 -21.90 0.78 -30.29
N LEU A 801 -21.98 0.56 -28.98
CA LEU A 801 -23.13 0.94 -28.16
C LEU A 801 -22.68 1.52 -26.81
N CYS A 802 -23.38 2.57 -26.36
CA CYS A 802 -23.37 2.99 -24.96
C CYS A 802 -24.56 2.33 -24.25
N LEU A 803 -24.28 1.71 -23.09
CA LEU A 803 -25.26 0.94 -22.34
C LEU A 803 -25.39 1.51 -20.93
N GLU A 804 -26.61 1.89 -20.58
CA GLU A 804 -26.90 2.71 -19.42
C GLU A 804 -27.80 1.94 -18.47
N THR A 805 -27.17 1.25 -17.50
CA THR A 805 -27.89 0.39 -16.56
C THR A 805 -28.55 1.25 -15.49
N ALA A 806 -29.87 1.15 -15.32
CA ALA A 806 -30.59 1.94 -14.32
C ALA A 806 -30.03 1.69 -12.90
N TRP A 807 -29.81 2.78 -12.16
CA TRP A 807 -29.15 2.74 -10.84
C TRP A 807 -30.09 2.98 -9.65
N ASN A 808 -31.31 3.42 -9.91
CA ASN A 808 -32.28 3.71 -8.86
C ASN A 808 -33.51 2.80 -8.96
N THR A 809 -33.29 1.49 -8.85
CA THR A 809 -34.34 0.47 -8.86
C THR A 809 -34.12 -0.53 -7.71
N PRO A 810 -35.14 -1.29 -7.27
CA PRO A 810 -34.96 -2.31 -6.23
C PRO A 810 -33.90 -3.38 -6.57
N GLY A 811 -33.64 -3.61 -7.86
CA GLY A 811 -32.62 -4.53 -8.35
C GLY A 811 -31.23 -3.91 -8.53
N SER A 812 -31.02 -2.64 -8.19
CA SER A 812 -29.72 -1.94 -8.32
C SER A 812 -28.73 -2.35 -7.21
N THR A 813 -28.55 -3.66 -7.08
CA THR A 813 -27.66 -4.34 -6.12
C THR A 813 -26.47 -4.95 -6.87
N THR A 814 -25.41 -5.34 -6.16
CA THR A 814 -24.26 -6.04 -6.75
C THR A 814 -24.69 -7.27 -7.56
N VAL A 815 -25.63 -8.06 -7.03
CA VAL A 815 -26.22 -9.24 -7.70
C VAL A 815 -26.98 -8.83 -8.96
N GLY A 816 -27.82 -7.80 -8.89
CA GLY A 816 -28.63 -7.37 -10.03
C GLY A 816 -27.79 -6.81 -11.17
N TYR A 817 -26.77 -5.99 -10.87
CA TYR A 817 -25.82 -5.51 -11.87
C TYR A 817 -25.05 -6.65 -12.53
N ARG A 818 -24.56 -7.61 -11.75
CA ARG A 818 -23.86 -8.78 -12.29
C ARG A 818 -24.75 -9.63 -13.19
N ALA A 819 -26.04 -9.76 -12.85
CA ALA A 819 -27.02 -10.45 -13.69
C ALA A 819 -27.24 -9.73 -15.05
N VAL A 820 -27.31 -8.39 -15.06
CA VAL A 820 -27.35 -7.59 -16.30
C VAL A 820 -26.09 -7.84 -17.15
N GLY A 821 -24.91 -7.88 -16.51
CA GLY A 821 -23.64 -8.19 -17.17
C GLY A 821 -23.65 -9.56 -17.85
N ALA A 822 -24.14 -10.59 -17.15
CA ALA A 822 -24.27 -11.94 -17.69
C ALA A 822 -25.24 -12.01 -18.87
N ASP A 823 -26.40 -11.35 -18.77
CA ASP A 823 -27.37 -11.30 -19.86
C ASP A 823 -26.83 -10.56 -21.09
N LEU A 824 -26.04 -9.51 -20.89
CA LEU A 824 -25.36 -8.78 -21.96
C LEU A 824 -24.29 -9.64 -22.65
N ALA A 825 -23.48 -10.38 -21.89
CA ALA A 825 -22.48 -11.29 -22.44
C ALA A 825 -23.12 -12.42 -23.26
N ALA A 826 -24.22 -12.99 -22.76
CA ALA A 826 -25.00 -13.99 -23.46
C ALA A 826 -25.67 -13.44 -24.74
N ALA A 827 -26.11 -12.18 -24.74
CA ALA A 827 -26.60 -11.51 -25.94
C ALA A 827 -25.49 -11.32 -26.99
N ALA A 828 -24.28 -10.93 -26.57
CA ALA A 828 -23.13 -10.79 -27.45
C ALA A 828 -22.71 -12.13 -28.07
N ALA A 829 -22.72 -13.22 -27.29
CA ALA A 829 -22.46 -14.56 -27.78
C ALA A 829 -23.49 -14.99 -28.84
N ALA A 830 -24.79 -14.82 -28.55
CA ALA A 830 -25.87 -15.16 -29.46
C ALA A 830 -25.81 -14.33 -30.76
N TYR A 831 -25.50 -13.04 -30.65
CA TYR A 831 -25.33 -12.15 -31.79
C TYR A 831 -24.17 -12.59 -32.69
N LEU A 832 -22.98 -12.84 -32.12
CA LEU A 832 -21.78 -13.21 -32.89
C LEU A 832 -21.90 -14.59 -33.53
N ARG A 833 -22.63 -15.53 -32.92
CA ARG A 833 -22.79 -16.89 -33.46
C ARG A 833 -23.53 -16.94 -34.79
N GLU A 834 -24.42 -15.99 -35.02
CA GLU A 834 -25.17 -15.89 -36.27
C GLU A 834 -24.41 -15.13 -37.35
N ARG A 835 -23.26 -14.53 -37.01
CA ARG A 835 -22.36 -13.93 -37.99
C ARG A 835 -21.61 -15.03 -38.75
N PRO A 836 -21.35 -14.84 -40.06
CA PRO A 836 -20.47 -15.74 -40.79
C PRO A 836 -19.12 -15.87 -40.09
N ALA A 837 -18.59 -17.10 -40.03
CA ALA A 837 -17.24 -17.32 -39.55
C ALA A 837 -16.25 -16.53 -40.42
N ARG A 838 -15.21 -15.96 -39.78
CA ARG A 838 -14.15 -15.26 -40.51
C ARG A 838 -13.33 -16.28 -41.32
N PRO A 839 -13.11 -16.02 -42.63
CA PRO A 839 -12.41 -16.94 -43.52
C PRO A 839 -11.02 -17.31 -43.03
#